data_AF-A0A7X1TSI9-F1
#
_entry.id   AF-A0A7X1TSI9-F1
#
_cell.length_a   1.000
_cell.length_b   1.000
_cell.length_c   1.000
_cell.angle_alpha   90.00
_cell.angle_beta   90.00
_cell.angle_gamma   90.00
#
_symmetry.space_group_name_H-M   'P 1'
#
loop_
_entity.id
_entity.type
_entity.pdbx_description
1 polymer ?
#
loop_
_entity_poly.entity_id
_entity_poly.type
_entity_poly.pdbx_seq_one_letter_code
_entity_poly.pdbx_strand_id
1 'polypeptide(L)'
;MRGTRRSLLLALALLGSGVGAEPVVEGRTLRDEDGATLRWARTFPVALGELSVPATLGDTVYLGVGPVVYAFGPQGQTLARYDLPAPVSTLDSSGGNLRVSVRGDGYEERFTLTPVQTGGGVQERVVFPPDPWVTGWLRRAAALPPEEALAQAAAEFPLNPFLAVREARAARGNRLAELRAVRRALSGELPFPAWVQLAADLDALGFPAAADVALDRARRDAAARGYDPEVRVSREALGAYGNPSGYVGTLLSQGRLARADVWLRYLRELHPRFEGGDALYARYASLLEAQGRGGEAEEWRQFRRELRAGTLYNLGPQAPDLVRAATRTLTLALLLALGAALLTLTARAWRAQGVQTRPLGGRWRGWRRPLLRLRHTSVLYATWTERLGLTVLAAGLVLALAAWGWANATAARLQEPALNAGTYGGGWGAARLGDLGLRPGPDAALLSGLAAQLDGDDTAARTRYAQAAGDPCARNNLAVIAQARGDAPQAREGYRAALAERPDLAAAAYNLGLDPGTPGTDFQRALRPGQPRLCFPDDRSLARAVSGDLGVTLGRLAGEPLAAGETLGSPRLGWAFLAALVLVGALALSLLVPRPAGAAQQGRPLLYRLAALLLPGAALLDSPWGGVLLLAWGGAVATLLPLAGLTRFAPPLNPADPAVRAALLAVLLATYALNTVVLVGAEVRYARDRRRAARAE
;
A
#
# COMPACT_ATOMS: atom_id res chain seq x y z
N MET A 1 64.37 13.03 -28.57
CA MET A 1 64.86 13.62 -29.84
C MET A 1 63.62 14.03 -30.63
N ARG A 2 63.28 15.33 -30.66
CA ARG A 2 63.60 16.29 -31.74
C ARG A 2 63.22 15.72 -33.13
N GLY A 3 62.31 16.27 -33.93
CA GLY A 3 61.52 17.50 -33.83
C GLY A 3 60.69 17.74 -35.11
N THR A 4 59.81 18.75 -35.05
CA THR A 4 59.42 19.74 -36.09
C THR A 4 58.99 19.24 -37.48
N ARG A 5 57.79 19.60 -37.99
CA ARG A 5 57.38 20.94 -38.47
C ARG A 5 55.84 21.01 -38.50
N ARG A 6 55.14 21.89 -37.78
CA ARG A 6 54.82 23.30 -38.13
C ARG A 6 54.61 23.53 -39.63
N SER A 7 53.35 23.73 -40.03
CA SER A 7 52.85 24.81 -40.93
C SER A 7 51.57 24.37 -41.63
N LEU A 8 50.40 24.68 -41.05
CA LEU A 8 49.13 24.99 -41.74
C LEU A 8 48.08 25.36 -40.70
N LEU A 9 48.33 26.50 -40.06
CA LEU A 9 47.32 27.37 -39.46
C LEU A 9 47.07 28.49 -40.47
N LEU A 10 45.85 29.04 -40.44
CA LEU A 10 45.39 30.25 -41.14
C LEU A 10 45.12 30.12 -42.65
N ALA A 11 43.89 29.74 -43.02
CA ALA A 11 43.09 30.44 -44.05
C ALA A 11 41.81 29.63 -44.36
N LEU A 12 40.84 29.64 -43.44
CA LEU A 12 39.43 29.37 -43.75
C LEU A 12 38.55 29.88 -42.59
N ALA A 13 38.88 31.09 -42.14
CA ALA A 13 37.92 32.00 -41.53
C ALA A 13 37.49 32.94 -42.67
N LEU A 14 36.19 33.27 -42.74
CA LEU A 14 35.53 34.14 -43.73
C LEU A 14 34.88 33.42 -44.91
N LEU A 15 33.84 32.63 -44.65
CA LEU A 15 32.64 32.61 -45.49
C LEU A 15 31.42 32.53 -44.56
N GLY A 16 30.63 33.60 -44.56
CA GLY A 16 29.61 33.88 -43.58
C GLY A 16 28.40 32.94 -43.65
N SER A 17 27.99 32.49 -42.48
CA SER A 17 26.59 32.45 -42.09
C SER A 17 26.51 33.22 -40.78
N GLY A 18 25.55 34.13 -40.63
CA GLY A 18 25.38 34.93 -39.42
C GLY A 18 25.01 34.02 -38.26
N VAL A 19 25.98 33.67 -37.41
CA VAL A 19 25.75 32.93 -36.17
C VAL A 19 25.48 33.97 -35.09
N GLY A 20 24.19 34.18 -34.77
CA GLY A 20 23.82 34.87 -33.54
C GLY A 20 24.43 34.13 -32.35
N ALA A 21 24.99 34.87 -31.39
CA ALA A 21 25.64 34.27 -30.24
C ALA A 21 24.65 33.36 -29.47
N GLU A 22 25.11 32.15 -29.14
CA GLU A 22 24.30 31.14 -28.45
C GLU A 22 24.20 31.49 -26.95
N PRO A 23 23.03 31.30 -26.31
CA PRO A 23 22.89 31.51 -24.88
C PRO A 23 23.75 30.52 -24.10
N VAL A 24 24.46 30.99 -23.08
CA VAL A 24 25.38 30.17 -22.28
C VAL A 24 25.00 30.22 -20.80
N VAL A 25 25.13 29.08 -20.13
CA VAL A 25 25.04 29.01 -18.67
C VAL A 25 26.44 29.07 -18.07
N GLU A 26 26.76 30.18 -17.42
CA GLU A 26 28.00 30.37 -16.66
C GLU A 26 27.73 30.22 -15.16
N GLY A 27 28.21 29.11 -14.59
CA GLY A 27 27.95 28.77 -13.19
C GLY A 27 26.46 28.52 -12.93
N ARG A 28 25.75 29.53 -12.43
CA ARG A 28 24.29 29.49 -12.18
C ARG A 28 23.52 30.61 -12.88
N THR A 29 24.17 31.32 -13.79
CA THR A 29 23.58 32.44 -14.51
C THR A 29 23.44 32.07 -15.98
N LEU A 30 22.21 32.09 -16.47
CA LEU A 30 21.92 32.06 -17.90
C LEU A 30 22.19 33.45 -18.47
N ARG A 31 23.02 33.54 -19.51
CA ARG A 31 23.38 34.77 -20.21
C ARG A 31 23.00 34.63 -21.67
N ASP A 32 22.25 35.61 -22.17
CA ASP A 32 21.97 35.78 -23.59
C ASP A 32 22.81 36.96 -24.09
N GLU A 33 23.76 36.67 -24.98
CA GLU A 33 24.75 37.64 -25.47
C GLU A 33 24.57 37.86 -26.97
N ASP A 34 24.89 39.05 -27.44
CA ASP A 34 24.95 39.40 -28.86
C ASP A 34 26.35 39.95 -29.16
N GLY A 35 27.23 39.05 -29.60
CA GLY A 35 28.66 39.34 -29.70
C GLY A 35 29.27 39.65 -28.33
N ALA A 36 29.67 40.91 -28.09
CA ALA A 36 30.25 41.35 -26.83
C ALA A 36 29.24 42.03 -25.88
N THR A 37 27.96 42.07 -26.26
CA THR A 37 26.91 42.84 -25.55
C THR A 37 25.96 41.89 -24.83
N LEU A 38 25.89 41.98 -23.51
CA LEU A 38 24.92 41.20 -22.71
C LEU A 38 23.51 41.77 -22.91
N ARG A 39 22.58 40.98 -23.48
CA ARG A 39 21.18 41.39 -23.66
C ARG A 39 20.42 41.31 -22.36
N TRP A 40 20.51 40.16 -21.69
CA TRP A 40 19.93 39.94 -20.37
C TRP A 40 20.63 38.77 -19.68
N ALA A 41 20.51 38.71 -18.35
CA ALA A 41 21.02 37.61 -17.55
C ALA A 41 19.99 37.20 -16.48
N ARG A 42 19.99 35.91 -16.13
CA ARG A 42 19.13 35.34 -15.09
C ARG A 42 19.93 34.40 -14.21
N THR A 43 19.94 34.67 -12.90
CA THR A 43 20.65 33.84 -11.92
C THR A 43 19.67 32.96 -11.15
N PHE A 44 19.97 31.66 -11.08
CA PHE A 44 19.12 30.68 -10.39
C PHE A 44 19.77 30.22 -9.08
N PRO A 45 19.04 30.20 -7.94
CA PRO A 45 19.55 29.64 -6.69
C PRO A 45 19.91 28.14 -6.81
N VAL A 46 20.91 27.69 -6.06
CA VAL A 46 21.32 26.27 -6.02
C VAL A 46 20.20 25.33 -5.56
N ALA A 47 19.33 25.82 -4.67
CA ALA A 47 18.20 25.08 -4.14
C ALA A 47 17.14 24.69 -5.19
N LEU A 48 17.19 25.26 -6.40
CA LEU A 48 16.27 24.93 -7.50
C LEU A 48 16.67 23.66 -8.27
N GLY A 49 17.85 23.11 -8.00
CA GLY A 49 18.39 21.92 -8.67
C GLY A 49 19.41 22.26 -9.77
N GLU A 50 19.75 21.25 -10.55
CA GLU A 50 20.68 21.36 -11.67
C GLU A 50 20.09 22.17 -12.82
N LEU A 51 20.97 22.86 -13.55
CA LEU A 51 20.62 23.59 -14.77
C LEU A 51 21.02 22.74 -15.97
N SER A 52 20.13 22.62 -16.95
CA SER A 52 20.47 21.97 -18.21
C SER A 52 21.37 22.86 -19.07
N VAL A 53 21.98 22.27 -20.09
CA VAL A 53 22.47 23.06 -21.23
C VAL A 53 21.25 23.75 -21.88
N PRO A 54 21.31 25.06 -22.17
CA PRO A 54 20.21 25.77 -22.80
C PRO A 54 20.06 25.31 -24.25
N ALA A 55 18.83 25.34 -24.76
CA ALA A 55 18.53 25.05 -26.16
C ALA A 55 17.76 26.22 -26.78
N THR A 56 18.07 26.55 -28.02
CA THR A 56 17.39 27.62 -28.78
C THR A 56 16.52 27.03 -29.86
N LEU A 57 15.30 27.55 -29.99
CA LEU A 57 14.39 27.26 -31.09
C LEU A 57 13.71 28.57 -31.53
N GLY A 58 14.07 29.06 -32.71
CA GLY A 58 13.73 30.41 -33.14
C GLY A 58 14.31 31.46 -32.20
N ASP A 59 13.52 32.47 -31.83
CA ASP A 59 13.90 33.55 -30.91
C ASP A 59 13.65 33.22 -29.42
N THR A 60 13.44 31.93 -29.09
CA THR A 60 13.12 31.48 -27.73
C THR A 60 14.24 30.63 -27.16
N VAL A 61 14.70 30.98 -25.96
CA VAL A 61 15.72 30.25 -25.20
C VAL A 61 15.03 29.35 -24.16
N TYR A 62 15.35 28.06 -24.18
CA TYR A 62 14.82 27.08 -23.25
C TYR A 62 15.89 26.65 -22.25
N LEU A 63 15.55 26.62 -20.97
CA LEU A 63 16.44 26.18 -19.90
C LEU A 63 15.71 25.25 -18.94
N GLY A 64 16.27 24.07 -18.70
CA GLY A 64 15.87 23.19 -17.61
C GLY A 64 16.42 23.67 -16.28
N VAL A 65 15.55 23.79 -15.28
CA VAL A 65 15.85 24.16 -13.90
C VAL A 65 15.19 23.13 -12.98
N GLY A 66 15.95 22.13 -12.53
CA GLY A 66 15.38 20.99 -11.84
C GLY A 66 14.33 20.29 -12.72
N PRO A 67 13.10 20.03 -12.25
CA PRO A 67 12.04 19.35 -13.00
C PRO A 67 11.21 20.28 -13.91
N VAL A 68 11.64 21.53 -14.11
CA VAL A 68 10.89 22.53 -14.89
C VAL A 68 11.73 23.02 -16.06
N VAL A 69 11.12 23.18 -17.23
CA VAL A 69 11.72 23.93 -18.34
C VAL A 69 11.06 25.30 -18.44
N TYR A 70 11.88 26.35 -18.45
CA TYR A 70 11.44 27.71 -18.74
C TYR A 70 11.74 28.07 -20.20
N ALA A 71 10.80 28.76 -20.83
CA ALA A 71 10.99 29.40 -22.12
C ALA A 71 11.12 30.91 -21.93
N PHE A 72 12.23 31.48 -22.38
CA PHE A 72 12.54 32.91 -22.32
C PHE A 72 12.48 33.53 -23.71
N GLY A 73 11.85 34.70 -23.79
CA GLY A 73 11.85 35.51 -25.01
C GLY A 73 13.12 36.34 -25.19
N PRO A 74 13.20 37.13 -26.27
CA PRO A 74 14.41 37.91 -26.62
C PRO A 74 14.86 38.94 -25.58
N GLN A 75 13.96 39.37 -24.69
CA GLN A 75 14.23 40.36 -23.64
C GLN A 75 14.37 39.68 -22.26
N GLY A 76 14.48 38.35 -22.22
CA GLY A 76 14.57 37.57 -20.98
C GLY A 76 13.26 37.46 -20.21
N GLN A 77 12.13 37.80 -20.83
CA GLN A 77 10.81 37.62 -20.26
C GLN A 77 10.40 36.14 -20.27
N THR A 78 9.83 35.64 -19.18
CA THR A 78 9.34 34.26 -19.09
C THR A 78 8.05 34.12 -19.91
N LEU A 79 8.12 33.37 -21.01
CA LEU A 79 7.00 33.14 -21.93
C LEU A 79 6.17 31.91 -21.55
N ALA A 80 6.82 30.82 -21.13
CA ALA A 80 6.16 29.58 -20.74
C ALA A 80 6.95 28.82 -19.68
N ARG A 81 6.25 27.87 -19.03
CA ARG A 81 6.78 26.92 -18.06
C ARG A 81 6.24 25.54 -18.40
N TYR A 82 7.12 24.54 -18.43
CA TYR A 82 6.76 23.14 -18.64
C TYR A 82 7.15 22.34 -17.39
N ASP A 83 6.18 21.71 -16.74
CA ASP A 83 6.40 20.91 -15.52
C ASP A 83 6.57 19.43 -15.90
N LEU A 84 7.70 18.84 -15.49
CA LEU A 84 8.11 17.49 -15.87
C LEU A 84 8.26 16.57 -14.65
N PRO A 85 8.23 15.23 -14.84
CA PRO A 85 8.12 14.30 -13.72
C PRO A 85 9.46 13.98 -13.05
N ALA A 86 10.58 14.50 -13.56
CA ALA A 86 11.91 14.35 -12.98
C ALA A 86 12.81 15.52 -13.39
N PRO A 87 13.98 15.69 -12.77
CA PRO A 87 14.98 16.67 -13.20
C PRO A 87 15.34 16.55 -14.68
N VAL A 88 15.42 17.70 -15.36
CA VAL A 88 15.81 17.81 -16.76
C VAL A 88 17.28 17.45 -16.90
N SER A 89 17.57 16.45 -17.73
CA SER A 89 18.94 16.01 -18.00
C SER A 89 19.50 16.60 -19.30
N THR A 90 18.70 16.63 -20.37
CA THR A 90 19.12 17.15 -21.68
C THR A 90 17.98 17.86 -22.39
N LEU A 91 18.31 18.93 -23.13
CA LEU A 91 17.42 19.57 -24.10
C LEU A 91 18.02 19.44 -25.50
N ASP A 92 17.19 19.11 -26.49
CA ASP A 92 17.62 18.94 -27.88
C ASP A 92 16.61 19.64 -28.82
N SER A 93 17.12 20.56 -29.65
CA SER A 93 16.35 21.28 -30.67
C SER A 93 16.75 20.94 -32.12
N SER A 94 17.63 19.94 -32.32
CA SER A 94 18.24 19.60 -33.62
C SER A 94 17.25 19.13 -34.70
N GLY A 95 16.06 18.68 -34.31
CA GLY A 95 15.04 18.13 -35.22
C GLY A 95 13.88 19.05 -35.57
N GLY A 96 13.98 20.37 -35.30
CA GLY A 96 12.89 21.33 -35.48
C GLY A 96 11.75 21.22 -34.44
N ASN A 97 11.79 20.18 -33.61
CA ASN A 97 10.98 20.02 -32.40
C ASN A 97 11.90 20.09 -31.18
N LEU A 98 11.40 20.64 -30.08
CA LEU A 98 12.12 20.67 -28.82
C LEU A 98 11.85 19.38 -28.04
N ARG A 99 12.88 18.55 -27.86
CA ARG A 99 12.83 17.34 -27.04
C ARG A 99 13.53 17.57 -25.73
N VAL A 100 12.94 17.05 -24.65
CA VAL A 100 13.51 17.07 -23.31
C VAL A 100 13.64 15.65 -22.80
N SER A 101 14.81 15.31 -22.27
CA SER A 101 15.00 14.10 -21.49
C SER A 101 15.01 14.47 -20.01
N VAL A 102 14.33 13.67 -19.20
CA VAL A 102 14.36 13.77 -17.75
C VAL A 102 14.91 12.49 -17.15
N ARG A 103 15.63 12.61 -16.04
CA ARG A 103 16.23 11.46 -15.36
C ARG A 103 15.88 11.49 -13.89
N GLY A 104 15.29 10.40 -13.42
CA GLY A 104 15.05 10.16 -12.00
C GLY A 104 15.79 8.91 -11.52
N ASP A 105 15.48 8.49 -10.30
CA ASP A 105 16.09 7.31 -9.70
C ASP A 105 15.58 6.02 -10.36
N GLY A 106 16.41 5.44 -11.24
CA GLY A 106 16.14 4.19 -11.95
C GLY A 106 15.34 4.31 -13.25
N TYR A 107 15.06 5.53 -13.75
CA TYR A 107 14.29 5.72 -14.98
C TYR A 107 14.71 6.99 -15.76
N GLU A 108 14.51 6.94 -17.07
CA GLU A 108 14.67 8.07 -17.99
C GLU A 108 13.43 8.15 -18.89
N GLU A 109 12.89 9.34 -19.07
CA GLU A 109 11.75 9.60 -19.96
C GLU A 109 12.09 10.73 -20.92
N ARG A 110 11.44 10.71 -22.08
CA ARG A 110 11.59 11.73 -23.11
C ARG A 110 10.24 12.32 -23.44
N PHE A 111 10.21 13.64 -23.54
CA PHE A 111 9.02 14.41 -23.85
C PHE A 111 9.31 15.38 -25.00
N THR A 112 8.27 15.68 -25.76
CA THR A 112 8.27 16.67 -26.83
C THR A 112 7.52 17.91 -26.32
N LEU A 113 8.22 19.03 -26.31
CA LEU A 113 7.67 20.31 -25.88
C LEU A 113 7.10 21.03 -27.10
N THR A 114 5.82 21.41 -27.00
CA THR A 114 5.17 22.25 -28.00
C THR A 114 5.69 23.68 -27.86
N PRO A 115 6.16 24.32 -28.96
CA PRO A 115 6.62 25.71 -28.93
C PRO A 115 5.56 26.67 -28.36
N VAL A 116 6.00 27.73 -27.70
CA VAL A 116 5.09 28.70 -27.07
C VAL A 116 4.17 29.37 -28.09
N GLN A 117 4.66 29.58 -29.32
CA GLN A 117 3.93 30.21 -30.42
C GLN A 117 2.70 29.40 -30.87
N THR A 118 2.71 28.08 -30.65
CA THR A 118 1.64 27.16 -31.07
C THR A 118 0.77 26.66 -29.90
N GLY A 119 0.89 27.30 -28.73
CA GLY A 119 0.04 27.03 -27.56
C GLY A 119 0.79 26.54 -26.32
N GLY A 120 2.08 26.16 -26.44
CA GLY A 120 2.84 25.61 -25.32
C GLY A 120 2.33 24.24 -24.84
N GLY A 121 3.02 23.65 -23.85
CA GLY A 121 2.65 22.36 -23.25
C GLY A 121 3.52 21.17 -23.67
N VAL A 122 3.25 20.02 -23.04
CA VAL A 122 3.94 18.75 -23.29
C VAL A 122 3.02 17.85 -24.10
N GLN A 123 3.53 17.25 -25.19
CA GLN A 123 2.70 16.42 -26.07
C GLN A 123 2.32 15.09 -25.42
N GLU A 124 3.28 14.42 -24.80
CA GLU A 124 3.08 13.15 -24.12
C GLU A 124 2.49 13.37 -22.72
N ARG A 125 1.83 12.33 -22.20
CA ARG A 125 1.20 12.39 -20.89
C ARG A 125 2.27 12.36 -19.78
N VAL A 126 2.42 13.47 -19.07
CA VAL A 126 3.32 13.57 -17.91
C VAL A 126 2.64 13.04 -16.64
N VAL A 127 3.24 12.01 -16.03
CA VAL A 127 2.79 11.39 -14.77
C VAL A 127 3.79 11.68 -13.66
N PHE A 128 3.35 12.29 -12.56
CA PHE A 128 4.26 12.70 -11.49
C PHE A 128 4.54 11.55 -10.52
N PRO A 129 5.81 11.26 -10.20
CA PRO A 129 6.13 10.31 -9.14
C PRO A 129 5.67 10.86 -7.78
N PRO A 130 5.46 9.99 -6.78
CA PRO A 130 5.23 10.38 -5.39
C PRO A 130 6.50 10.94 -4.72
N ASP A 131 7.17 11.90 -5.37
CA ASP A 131 8.38 12.56 -4.89
C ASP A 131 8.07 14.02 -4.53
N PRO A 132 8.15 14.41 -3.24
CA PRO A 132 7.99 15.79 -2.80
C PRO A 132 8.97 16.76 -3.44
N TRP A 133 10.17 16.30 -3.85
CA TRP A 133 11.14 17.14 -4.55
C TRP A 133 10.58 17.60 -5.90
N VAL A 134 10.00 16.73 -6.69
CA VAL A 134 9.37 17.12 -7.96
C VAL A 134 8.06 17.86 -7.72
N THR A 135 7.14 17.24 -6.99
CA THR A 135 5.75 17.71 -6.83
C THR A 135 5.60 19.00 -6.03
N GLY A 136 6.55 19.31 -5.14
CA GLY A 136 6.59 20.55 -4.35
C GLY A 136 7.51 21.63 -4.91
N TRP A 137 8.10 21.43 -6.08
CA TRP A 137 9.16 22.30 -6.60
C TRP A 137 8.73 23.77 -6.71
N LEU A 138 7.57 24.05 -7.31
CA LEU A 138 7.06 25.41 -7.52
C LEU A 138 6.89 26.18 -6.20
N ARG A 139 6.30 25.52 -5.19
CA ARG A 139 6.09 26.11 -3.88
C ARG A 139 7.41 26.39 -3.16
N ARG A 140 8.39 25.49 -3.27
CA ARG A 140 9.74 25.71 -2.71
C ARG A 140 10.47 26.83 -3.43
N ALA A 141 10.41 26.88 -4.75
CA ALA A 141 11.00 27.94 -5.55
C ALA A 141 10.46 29.31 -5.16
N ALA A 142 9.14 29.42 -4.93
CA ALA A 142 8.51 30.64 -4.46
C ALA A 142 8.86 31.02 -3.01
N ALA A 143 9.39 30.10 -2.20
CA ALA A 143 9.78 30.37 -0.83
C ALA A 143 11.21 30.95 -0.70
N LEU A 144 12.03 30.84 -1.75
CA LEU A 144 13.43 31.29 -1.71
C LEU A 144 13.62 32.81 -1.66
N PRO A 145 12.89 33.63 -2.44
CA PRO A 145 13.10 35.08 -2.41
C PRO A 145 12.71 35.68 -1.04
N PRO A 146 13.53 36.55 -0.44
CA PRO A 146 13.13 37.32 0.73
C PRO A 146 11.94 38.25 0.40
N GLU A 147 11.25 38.75 1.42
CA GLU A 147 10.06 39.60 1.22
C GLU A 147 10.36 40.88 0.42
N GLU A 148 11.54 41.47 0.61
CA GLU A 148 12.00 42.67 -0.12
C GLU A 148 12.15 42.43 -1.62
N ALA A 149 12.55 41.22 -2.03
CA ALA A 149 12.74 40.85 -3.43
C ALA A 149 11.50 40.18 -4.06
N LEU A 150 10.38 40.09 -3.33
CA LEU A 150 9.20 39.35 -3.76
C LEU A 150 8.59 39.93 -5.05
N ALA A 151 8.48 41.25 -5.15
CA ALA A 151 7.93 41.91 -6.33
C ALA A 151 8.80 41.70 -7.57
N GLN A 152 10.13 41.74 -7.40
CA GLN A 152 11.07 41.44 -8.47
C GLN A 152 10.95 39.97 -8.91
N ALA A 153 10.95 39.03 -7.95
CA ALA A 153 10.82 37.60 -8.26
C ALA A 153 9.49 37.29 -8.95
N ALA A 154 8.39 37.94 -8.56
CA ALA A 154 7.09 37.78 -9.19
C ALA A 154 7.04 38.36 -10.62
N ALA A 155 7.81 39.42 -10.88
CA ALA A 155 7.96 39.97 -12.23
C ALA A 155 8.83 39.09 -13.13
N GLU A 156 9.89 38.47 -12.58
CA GLU A 156 10.78 37.56 -13.29
C GLU A 156 10.13 36.20 -13.58
N PHE A 157 9.37 35.66 -12.62
CA PHE A 157 8.70 34.35 -12.71
C PHE A 157 7.18 34.46 -12.54
N PRO A 158 6.47 35.19 -13.44
CA PRO A 158 5.04 35.46 -13.30
C PRO A 158 4.17 34.19 -13.37
N LEU A 159 4.71 33.11 -13.93
CA LEU A 159 4.02 31.82 -14.05
C LEU A 159 4.07 30.98 -12.77
N ASN A 160 4.82 31.36 -11.72
CA ASN A 160 4.80 30.66 -10.44
C ASN A 160 3.68 31.23 -9.54
N PRO A 161 2.56 30.51 -9.36
CA PRO A 161 1.40 31.03 -8.63
C PRO A 161 1.66 31.23 -7.13
N PHE A 162 2.63 30.52 -6.56
CA PHE A 162 2.95 30.64 -5.13
C PHE A 162 3.63 31.97 -4.81
N LEU A 163 4.28 32.63 -5.79
CA LEU A 163 4.75 34.01 -5.63
C LEU A 163 3.56 34.97 -5.51
N ALA A 164 2.52 34.79 -6.34
CA ALA A 164 1.30 35.59 -6.24
C ALA A 164 0.54 35.35 -4.92
N VAL A 165 0.53 34.12 -4.40
CA VAL A 165 0.00 33.82 -3.05
C VAL A 165 0.78 34.56 -1.95
N ARG A 166 2.11 34.63 -2.07
CA ARG A 166 2.94 35.42 -1.14
C ARG A 166 2.66 36.91 -1.26
N GLU A 167 2.49 37.45 -2.47
CA GLU A 167 2.10 38.85 -2.67
C GLU A 167 0.74 39.14 -2.03
N ALA A 168 -0.24 38.24 -2.17
CA ALA A 168 -1.54 38.37 -1.53
C ALA A 168 -1.40 38.41 0.01
N ARG A 169 -0.51 37.59 0.58
CA ARG A 169 -0.21 37.59 2.02
C ARG A 169 0.46 38.88 2.48
N ALA A 170 1.40 39.41 1.70
CA ALA A 170 2.10 40.66 1.99
C ALA A 170 1.17 41.87 1.86
N ALA A 171 0.21 41.82 0.93
CA ALA A 171 -0.79 42.86 0.70
C ALA A 171 -1.97 42.84 1.69
N ARG A 172 -1.86 42.09 2.81
CA ARG A 172 -2.97 41.90 3.76
C ARG A 172 -3.49 43.25 4.26
N GLY A 173 -4.80 43.46 4.13
CA GLY A 173 -5.46 44.73 4.46
C GLY A 173 -5.73 45.63 3.25
N ASN A 174 -5.14 45.35 2.08
CA ASN A 174 -5.52 45.94 0.80
C ASN A 174 -6.29 44.93 -0.05
N ARG A 175 -7.62 44.92 0.08
CA ARG A 175 -8.48 43.92 -0.55
C ARG A 175 -8.33 43.83 -2.07
N LEU A 176 -8.12 44.96 -2.75
CA LEU A 176 -7.96 45.00 -4.20
C LEU A 176 -6.65 44.34 -4.63
N ALA A 177 -5.56 44.60 -3.91
CA ALA A 177 -4.26 44.00 -4.18
C ALA A 177 -4.28 42.48 -3.90
N GLU A 178 -4.90 42.06 -2.79
CA GLU A 178 -5.11 40.64 -2.47
C GLU A 178 -5.86 39.91 -3.60
N LEU A 179 -7.00 40.46 -4.05
CA LEU A 179 -7.82 39.82 -5.08
C LEU A 179 -7.12 39.75 -6.44
N ARG A 180 -6.34 40.78 -6.81
CA ARG A 180 -5.53 40.77 -8.03
C ARG A 180 -4.47 39.67 -7.98
N ALA A 181 -3.81 39.52 -6.84
CA ALA A 181 -2.79 38.48 -6.64
C ALA A 181 -3.41 37.07 -6.64
N VAL A 182 -4.56 36.87 -5.97
CA VAL A 182 -5.30 35.59 -6.01
C VAL A 182 -5.76 35.25 -7.43
N ARG A 183 -6.28 36.22 -8.19
CA ARG A 183 -6.68 35.99 -9.59
C ARG A 183 -5.49 35.55 -10.46
N ARG A 184 -4.31 36.13 -10.23
CA ARG A 184 -3.07 35.75 -10.94
C ARG A 184 -2.60 34.36 -10.53
N ALA A 185 -2.71 33.99 -9.26
CA ALA A 185 -2.39 32.64 -8.80
C ALA A 185 -3.25 31.56 -9.51
N LEU A 186 -4.48 31.92 -9.91
CA LEU A 186 -5.40 31.05 -10.65
C LEU A 186 -5.33 31.21 -12.17
N SER A 187 -4.43 31.99 -12.76
CA SER A 187 -4.46 32.24 -14.22
C SER A 187 -3.65 31.25 -15.05
N GLY A 188 -2.76 30.46 -14.44
CA GLY A 188 -1.90 29.50 -15.14
C GLY A 188 -2.40 28.06 -15.09
N GLU A 189 -1.75 27.20 -15.87
CA GLU A 189 -1.83 25.75 -15.74
C GLU A 189 -0.80 25.26 -14.70
N LEU A 190 -1.18 24.24 -13.93
CA LEU A 190 -0.32 23.63 -12.91
C LEU A 190 -0.53 22.13 -12.92
N PRO A 191 0.49 21.36 -12.52
CA PRO A 191 0.29 19.96 -12.21
C PRO A 191 -0.58 19.82 -10.96
N PHE A 192 -1.38 18.75 -10.89
CA PHE A 192 -2.36 18.57 -9.82
C PHE A 192 -1.79 18.63 -8.40
N PRO A 193 -0.56 18.16 -8.08
CA PRO A 193 0.00 18.30 -6.73
C PRO A 193 0.16 19.78 -6.35
N ALA A 194 0.58 20.61 -7.31
CA ALA A 194 0.71 22.04 -7.12
C ALA A 194 -0.66 22.73 -6.99
N TRP A 195 -1.69 22.28 -7.74
CA TRP A 195 -3.07 22.77 -7.52
C TRP A 195 -3.58 22.46 -6.12
N VAL A 196 -3.31 21.27 -5.58
CA VAL A 196 -3.72 20.89 -4.21
C VAL A 196 -3.00 21.75 -3.18
N GLN A 197 -1.69 21.93 -3.33
CA GLN A 197 -0.91 22.81 -2.44
C GLN A 197 -1.39 24.26 -2.50
N LEU A 198 -1.69 24.76 -3.70
CA LEU A 198 -2.22 26.10 -3.92
C LEU A 198 -3.61 26.25 -3.28
N ALA A 199 -4.47 25.25 -3.39
CA ALA A 199 -5.78 25.24 -2.74
C ALA A 199 -5.64 25.36 -1.22
N ALA A 200 -4.73 24.60 -0.60
CA ALA A 200 -4.49 24.67 0.84
C ALA A 200 -4.00 26.06 1.28
N ASP A 201 -3.08 26.66 0.50
CA ASP A 201 -2.55 27.99 0.80
C ASP A 201 -3.61 29.09 0.63
N LEU A 202 -4.46 29.01 -0.40
CA LEU A 202 -5.57 29.95 -0.63
C LEU A 202 -6.65 29.84 0.46
N ASP A 203 -7.01 28.62 0.86
CA ASP A 203 -7.99 28.37 1.92
C ASP A 203 -7.46 28.86 3.28
N ALA A 204 -6.17 28.62 3.57
CA ALA A 204 -5.51 29.15 4.75
C ALA A 204 -5.42 30.69 4.77
N LEU A 205 -5.36 31.33 3.60
CA LEU A 205 -5.41 32.79 3.46
C LEU A 205 -6.82 33.38 3.56
N GLY A 206 -7.87 32.55 3.66
CA GLY A 206 -9.25 33.01 3.74
C GLY A 206 -9.93 33.20 2.38
N PHE A 207 -9.46 32.52 1.33
CA PHE A 207 -10.09 32.50 0.01
C PHE A 207 -10.65 31.11 -0.35
N PRO A 208 -11.68 30.61 0.35
CA PRO A 208 -12.20 29.25 0.16
C PRO A 208 -12.75 29.01 -1.24
N ALA A 209 -13.41 30.00 -1.86
CA ALA A 209 -13.91 29.86 -3.23
C ALA A 209 -12.77 29.72 -4.26
N ALA A 210 -11.65 30.42 -4.05
CA ALA A 210 -10.46 30.26 -4.89
C ALA A 210 -9.81 28.89 -4.69
N ALA A 211 -9.81 28.38 -3.46
CA ALA A 211 -9.37 27.02 -3.16
C ALA A 211 -10.24 25.96 -3.83
N ASP A 212 -11.56 26.15 -3.91
CA ASP A 212 -12.49 25.22 -4.57
C ASP A 212 -12.22 25.13 -6.08
N VAL A 213 -11.95 26.28 -6.72
CA VAL A 213 -11.53 26.32 -8.12
C VAL A 213 -10.19 25.59 -8.30
N ALA A 214 -9.23 25.77 -7.39
CA ALA A 214 -7.96 25.07 -7.45
C ALA A 214 -8.14 23.54 -7.29
N LEU A 215 -9.02 23.08 -6.40
CA LEU A 215 -9.35 21.65 -6.25
C LEU A 215 -10.07 21.09 -7.49
N ASP A 216 -10.94 21.85 -8.16
CA ASP A 216 -11.55 21.44 -9.44
C ASP A 216 -10.50 21.24 -10.54
N ARG A 217 -9.55 22.16 -10.63
CA ARG A 217 -8.44 22.03 -11.59
C ARG A 217 -7.52 20.87 -11.24
N ALA A 218 -7.26 20.65 -9.95
CA ALA A 218 -6.48 19.50 -9.49
C ALA A 218 -7.08 18.17 -9.97
N ARG A 219 -8.37 17.94 -9.72
CA ARG A 219 -9.01 16.66 -10.12
C ARG A 219 -9.03 16.47 -11.63
N ARG A 220 -9.26 17.54 -12.42
CA ARG A 220 -9.24 17.47 -13.89
C ARG A 220 -7.85 17.16 -14.42
N ASP A 221 -6.82 17.83 -13.92
CA ASP A 221 -5.44 17.59 -14.33
C ASP A 221 -4.98 16.18 -13.92
N ALA A 222 -5.30 15.73 -12.70
CA ALA A 222 -5.02 14.35 -12.27
C ALA A 222 -5.71 13.32 -13.17
N ALA A 223 -6.98 13.54 -13.51
CA ALA A 223 -7.73 12.68 -14.42
C ALA A 223 -7.10 12.65 -15.83
N ALA A 224 -6.67 13.79 -16.37
CA ALA A 224 -5.99 13.86 -17.66
C ALA A 224 -4.65 13.10 -17.66
N ARG A 225 -3.96 13.05 -16.51
CA ARG A 225 -2.69 12.34 -16.32
C ARG A 225 -2.84 10.85 -16.03
N GLY A 226 -4.05 10.32 -15.99
CA GLY A 226 -4.28 8.89 -15.79
C GLY A 226 -4.34 8.45 -14.32
N TYR A 227 -4.51 9.37 -13.37
CA TYR A 227 -4.85 9.00 -11.98
C TYR A 227 -6.30 8.54 -11.89
N ASP A 228 -6.54 7.55 -11.04
CA ASP A 228 -7.83 6.88 -11.00
C ASP A 228 -8.23 6.47 -9.58
N PRO A 229 -9.48 6.68 -9.15
CA PRO A 229 -9.94 6.35 -7.80
C PRO A 229 -9.91 4.85 -7.47
N GLU A 230 -9.84 3.97 -8.47
CA GLU A 230 -9.69 2.52 -8.21
C GLU A 230 -8.28 2.17 -7.73
N VAL A 231 -7.28 3.01 -8.01
CA VAL A 231 -5.91 2.80 -7.56
C VAL A 231 -5.74 3.41 -6.18
N ARG A 232 -5.35 2.57 -5.22
CA ARG A 232 -5.08 3.01 -3.85
C ARG A 232 -3.91 4.00 -3.80
N VAL A 233 -3.90 4.86 -2.77
CA VAL A 233 -2.82 5.83 -2.55
C VAL A 233 -2.15 5.62 -1.18
N SER A 234 -0.83 5.48 -1.13
CA SER A 234 -0.11 5.43 0.16
C SER A 234 -0.11 6.79 0.86
N ARG A 235 0.19 6.80 2.16
CA ARG A 235 0.35 8.06 2.90
C ARG A 235 1.47 8.92 2.32
N GLU A 236 2.56 8.28 1.89
CA GLU A 236 3.71 8.96 1.27
C GLU A 236 3.32 9.62 -0.05
N ALA A 237 2.67 8.87 -0.95
CA ALA A 237 2.18 9.41 -2.22
C ALA A 237 1.19 10.56 -2.01
N LEU A 238 0.22 10.39 -1.11
CA LEU A 238 -0.73 11.45 -0.78
C LEU A 238 -0.03 12.69 -0.20
N GLY A 239 1.04 12.48 0.56
CA GLY A 239 1.92 13.53 1.08
C GLY A 239 2.60 14.32 -0.03
N ALA A 240 3.18 13.64 -1.02
CA ALA A 240 3.76 14.25 -2.21
C ALA A 240 2.71 15.02 -3.04
N TYR A 241 1.49 14.49 -3.13
CA TYR A 241 0.38 15.10 -3.88
C TYR A 241 -0.32 16.26 -3.14
N GLY A 242 0.42 17.00 -2.33
CA GLY A 242 -0.04 18.19 -1.61
C GLY A 242 -0.71 17.93 -0.27
N ASN A 243 -0.73 16.68 0.20
CA ASN A 243 -1.22 16.25 1.51
C ASN A 243 -2.64 16.77 1.87
N PRO A 244 -3.67 16.50 1.03
CA PRO A 244 -5.04 16.92 1.31
C PRO A 244 -5.58 16.31 2.62
N SER A 245 -5.19 15.07 2.97
CA SER A 245 -5.62 14.43 4.22
C SER A 245 -5.08 15.12 5.47
N GLY A 246 -3.83 15.60 5.44
CA GLY A 246 -3.25 16.39 6.53
C GLY A 246 -3.96 17.73 6.71
N TYR A 247 -4.35 18.37 5.59
CA TYR A 247 -5.12 19.62 5.64
C TYR A 247 -6.52 19.42 6.21
N VAL A 248 -7.22 18.34 5.83
CA VAL A 248 -8.49 17.93 6.47
C VAL A 248 -8.29 17.75 7.97
N GLY A 249 -7.23 17.07 8.40
CA GLY A 249 -6.91 16.89 9.82
C GLY A 249 -6.82 18.21 10.60
N THR A 250 -6.26 19.24 9.96
CA THR A 250 -6.15 20.61 10.50
C THR A 250 -7.52 21.31 10.56
N LEU A 251 -8.36 21.18 9.54
CA LEU A 251 -9.71 21.74 9.55
C LEU A 251 -10.59 21.10 10.62
N LEU A 252 -10.48 19.79 10.81
CA LEU A 252 -11.21 19.06 11.84
C LEU A 252 -10.76 19.45 13.25
N SER A 253 -9.47 19.68 13.49
CA SER A 253 -8.99 20.14 14.80
C SER A 253 -9.43 21.59 15.11
N GLN A 254 -9.61 22.41 14.07
CA GLN A 254 -10.17 23.76 14.17
C GLN A 254 -11.71 23.78 14.26
N GLY A 255 -12.39 22.63 14.23
CA GLY A 255 -13.85 22.55 14.25
C GLY A 255 -14.53 23.03 12.95
N ARG A 256 -13.79 23.25 11.87
CA ARG A 256 -14.30 23.73 10.57
C ARG A 256 -14.89 22.59 9.73
N LEU A 257 -15.91 21.91 10.25
CA LEU A 257 -16.47 20.70 9.61
C LEU A 257 -17.00 20.94 8.18
N ALA A 258 -17.74 22.03 7.96
CA ALA A 258 -18.26 22.36 6.62
C ALA A 258 -17.15 22.58 5.59
N ARG A 259 -15.98 23.08 6.03
CA ARG A 259 -14.82 23.23 5.14
C ARG A 259 -14.09 21.89 4.93
N ALA A 260 -13.96 21.09 5.98
CA ALA A 260 -13.38 19.75 5.89
C ALA A 260 -14.15 18.87 4.89
N ASP A 261 -15.47 19.03 4.82
CA ASP A 261 -16.36 18.35 3.88
C ASP A 261 -15.94 18.50 2.41
N VAL A 262 -15.57 19.71 1.98
CA VAL A 262 -15.16 19.99 0.59
C VAL A 262 -13.90 19.20 0.23
N TRP A 263 -12.91 19.19 1.13
CA TRP A 263 -11.66 18.45 0.96
C TRP A 263 -11.87 16.94 1.04
N LEU A 264 -12.81 16.48 1.88
CA LEU A 264 -13.20 15.08 1.97
C LEU A 264 -13.92 14.62 0.69
N ARG A 265 -14.76 15.45 0.07
CA ARG A 265 -15.35 15.17 -1.24
C ARG A 265 -14.30 15.08 -2.34
N TYR A 266 -13.33 15.99 -2.35
CA TYR A 266 -12.16 15.91 -3.24
C TYR A 266 -11.42 14.56 -3.08
N LEU A 267 -11.15 14.15 -1.84
CA LEU A 267 -10.55 12.84 -1.56
C LEU A 267 -11.45 11.69 -2.02
N ARG A 268 -12.76 11.73 -1.75
CA ARG A 268 -13.72 10.71 -2.18
C ARG A 268 -13.75 10.53 -3.70
N GLU A 269 -13.63 11.60 -4.46
CA GLU A 269 -13.66 11.54 -5.92
C GLU A 269 -12.33 11.05 -6.52
N LEU A 270 -11.19 11.58 -6.07
CA LEU A 270 -9.90 11.30 -6.71
C LEU A 270 -9.11 10.17 -6.02
N HIS A 271 -9.15 10.10 -4.70
CA HIS A 271 -8.37 9.17 -3.88
C HIS A 271 -9.23 8.54 -2.78
N PRO A 272 -10.33 7.83 -3.10
CA PRO A 272 -11.24 7.30 -2.10
C PRO A 272 -10.56 6.29 -1.18
N ARG A 273 -9.64 5.48 -1.73
CA ARG A 273 -8.85 4.47 -1.01
C ARG A 273 -7.44 4.96 -0.77
N PHE A 274 -7.15 5.40 0.45
CA PHE A 274 -5.78 5.76 0.86
C PHE A 274 -5.44 5.28 2.26
N GLU A 275 -4.13 5.20 2.55
CA GLU A 275 -3.63 4.76 3.84
C GLU A 275 -4.03 5.73 4.97
N GLY A 276 -4.83 5.25 5.91
CA GLY A 276 -5.41 6.06 7.00
C GLY A 276 -6.76 6.69 6.67
N GLY A 277 -7.28 6.53 5.44
CA GLY A 277 -8.57 7.08 5.03
C GLY A 277 -9.75 6.55 5.83
N ASP A 278 -9.79 5.24 6.13
CA ASP A 278 -10.89 4.66 6.92
C ASP A 278 -11.04 5.33 8.30
N ALA A 279 -9.91 5.58 8.99
CA ALA A 279 -9.90 6.27 10.27
C ALA A 279 -10.32 7.74 10.15
N LEU A 280 -9.88 8.43 9.09
CA LEU A 280 -10.27 9.81 8.82
C LEU A 280 -11.78 9.94 8.58
N TYR A 281 -12.34 9.09 7.72
CA TYR A 281 -13.77 9.08 7.43
C TYR A 281 -14.59 8.68 8.66
N ALA A 282 -14.12 7.71 9.46
CA ALA A 282 -14.76 7.34 10.72
C ALA A 282 -14.82 8.51 11.71
N ARG A 283 -13.70 9.23 11.86
CA ARG A 283 -13.61 10.42 12.72
C ARG A 283 -14.52 11.54 12.23
N TYR A 284 -14.61 11.76 10.93
CA TYR A 284 -15.53 12.78 10.40
C TYR A 284 -17.00 12.42 10.65
N ALA A 285 -17.39 11.17 10.40
CA ALA A 285 -18.75 10.69 10.66
C ALA A 285 -19.12 10.80 12.15
N SER A 286 -18.19 10.50 13.08
CA SER A 286 -18.47 10.67 14.52
C SER A 286 -18.61 12.13 14.93
N LEU A 287 -17.84 13.05 14.33
CA LEU A 287 -17.97 14.48 14.55
C LEU A 287 -19.30 15.03 14.00
N LEU A 288 -19.76 14.54 12.85
CA LEU A 288 -21.08 14.88 12.29
C LEU A 288 -22.21 14.43 13.22
N GLU A 289 -22.15 13.18 13.71
CA GLU A 289 -23.12 12.64 14.65
C GLU A 289 -23.20 13.47 15.93
N ALA A 290 -22.05 13.85 16.49
CA ALA A 290 -21.97 14.69 17.69
C ALA A 290 -22.61 16.08 17.51
N GLN A 291 -22.76 16.55 16.26
CA GLN A 291 -23.44 17.80 15.92
C GLN A 291 -24.90 17.60 15.49
N GLY A 292 -25.47 16.40 15.68
CA GLY A 292 -26.85 16.09 15.28
C GLY A 292 -27.05 15.89 13.78
N ARG A 293 -25.96 15.79 12.99
CA ARG A 293 -25.99 15.57 11.53
C ARG A 293 -25.92 14.07 11.18
N GLY A 294 -26.80 13.29 11.80
CA GLY A 294 -26.78 11.81 11.71
C GLY A 294 -26.99 11.25 10.29
N GLY A 295 -27.78 11.95 9.45
CA GLY A 295 -27.99 11.54 8.05
C GLY A 295 -26.70 11.57 7.23
N GLU A 296 -25.97 12.69 7.28
CA GLU A 296 -24.67 12.84 6.61
C GLU A 296 -23.63 11.89 7.20
N ALA A 297 -23.65 11.67 8.52
CA ALA A 297 -22.79 10.69 9.17
C ALA A 297 -23.01 9.28 8.59
N GLU A 298 -24.26 8.89 8.34
CA GLU A 298 -24.57 7.59 7.75
C GLU A 298 -24.14 7.48 6.29
N GLU A 299 -24.24 8.54 5.49
CA GLU A 299 -23.70 8.56 4.12
C GLU A 299 -22.19 8.25 4.10
N TRP A 300 -21.42 8.86 5.00
CA TRP A 300 -19.99 8.57 5.13
C TRP A 300 -19.70 7.16 5.65
N ARG A 301 -20.56 6.60 6.52
CA ARG A 301 -20.45 5.19 6.94
C ARG A 301 -20.77 4.24 5.80
N GLN A 302 -21.78 4.54 4.98
CA GLN A 302 -22.11 3.76 3.79
C GLN A 302 -20.96 3.77 2.80
N PHE A 303 -20.43 4.95 2.47
CA PHE A 303 -19.27 5.10 1.60
C PHE A 303 -18.09 4.24 2.10
N ARG A 304 -17.78 4.27 3.40
CA ARG A 304 -16.73 3.40 3.97
C ARG A 304 -17.00 1.90 3.78
N ARG A 305 -18.26 1.46 3.83
CA ARG A 305 -18.63 0.05 3.59
C ARG A 305 -18.42 -0.33 2.13
N GLU A 306 -18.75 0.56 1.20
CA GLU A 306 -18.54 0.37 -0.24
C GLU A 306 -17.04 0.22 -0.58
N LEU A 307 -16.16 0.97 0.08
CA LEU A 307 -14.70 0.88 -0.11
C LEU A 307 -14.09 -0.48 0.29
N ARG A 308 -14.83 -1.34 1.00
CA ARG A 308 -14.37 -2.68 1.36
C ARG A 308 -14.42 -3.66 0.20
N ALA A 309 -15.27 -3.43 -0.79
CA ALA A 309 -15.34 -4.29 -1.97
C ALA A 309 -14.01 -4.30 -2.72
N GLY A 310 -13.60 -5.47 -3.22
CA GLY A 310 -12.32 -5.67 -3.93
C GLY A 310 -11.09 -5.77 -3.02
N THR A 311 -11.22 -5.51 -1.71
CA THR A 311 -10.11 -5.66 -0.76
C THR A 311 -9.93 -7.13 -0.34
N LEU A 312 -8.77 -7.46 0.24
CA LEU A 312 -8.52 -8.80 0.79
C LEU A 312 -9.61 -9.19 1.79
N TYR A 313 -10.35 -10.26 1.47
CA TYR A 313 -11.50 -10.76 2.24
C TYR A 313 -12.60 -9.72 2.54
N ASN A 314 -12.69 -8.64 1.76
CA ASN A 314 -13.60 -7.51 2.00
C ASN A 314 -13.44 -6.87 3.39
N LEU A 315 -12.22 -6.89 3.95
CA LEU A 315 -11.93 -6.32 5.28
C LEU A 315 -11.63 -4.80 5.24
N GLY A 316 -11.56 -4.20 4.05
CA GLY A 316 -11.28 -2.78 3.85
C GLY A 316 -9.83 -2.48 3.47
N PRO A 317 -9.47 -1.20 3.28
CA PRO A 317 -8.14 -0.79 2.80
C PRO A 317 -6.97 -1.22 3.72
N GLN A 318 -7.26 -1.52 4.99
CA GLN A 318 -6.29 -2.02 5.98
C GLN A 318 -6.29 -3.56 6.09
N ALA A 319 -6.95 -4.26 5.17
CA ALA A 319 -7.09 -5.71 5.20
C ALA A 319 -5.75 -6.46 5.37
N PRO A 320 -4.64 -6.09 4.70
CA PRO A 320 -3.37 -6.80 4.89
C PRO A 320 -2.88 -6.77 6.34
N ASP A 321 -3.06 -5.65 7.04
CA ASP A 321 -2.69 -5.51 8.45
C ASP A 321 -3.64 -6.25 9.39
N LEU A 322 -4.95 -6.26 9.09
CA LEU A 322 -5.93 -7.04 9.84
C LEU A 322 -5.66 -8.55 9.73
N VAL A 323 -5.38 -9.04 8.53
CA VAL A 323 -5.03 -10.46 8.31
C VAL A 323 -3.75 -10.80 9.05
N ARG A 324 -2.72 -9.95 8.97
CA ARG A 324 -1.47 -10.09 9.73
C ARG A 324 -1.70 -10.12 11.25
N ALA A 325 -2.56 -9.25 11.77
CA ALA A 325 -2.91 -9.22 13.19
C ALA A 325 -3.68 -10.49 13.62
N ALA A 326 -4.61 -10.94 12.78
CA ALA A 326 -5.37 -12.17 13.00
C ALA A 326 -4.47 -13.41 13.02
N THR A 327 -3.55 -13.55 12.06
CA THR A 327 -2.62 -14.69 12.03
C THR A 327 -1.67 -14.69 13.23
N ARG A 328 -1.17 -13.52 13.67
CA ARG A 328 -0.35 -13.40 14.89
C ARG A 328 -1.11 -13.84 16.13
N THR A 329 -2.35 -13.37 16.26
CA THR A 329 -3.23 -13.72 17.39
C THR A 329 -3.56 -15.21 17.39
N LEU A 330 -3.81 -15.78 16.22
CA LEU A 330 -4.03 -17.22 16.04
C LEU A 330 -2.79 -18.05 16.40
N THR A 331 -1.60 -17.64 15.94
CA THR A 331 -0.33 -18.30 16.32
C THR A 331 -0.16 -18.31 17.84
N LEU A 332 -0.39 -17.17 18.50
CA LEU A 332 -0.32 -17.08 19.96
C LEU A 332 -1.37 -17.96 20.64
N ALA A 333 -2.62 -17.94 20.16
CA ALA A 333 -3.69 -18.79 20.69
C ALA A 333 -3.35 -20.28 20.59
N LEU A 334 -2.79 -20.71 19.46
CA LEU A 334 -2.35 -22.10 19.24
C LEU A 334 -1.16 -22.47 20.13
N LEU A 335 -0.20 -21.57 20.35
CA LEU A 335 0.90 -21.79 21.29
C LEU A 335 0.40 -21.92 22.73
N LEU A 336 -0.54 -21.06 23.16
CA LEU A 336 -1.17 -21.15 24.48
C LEU A 336 -1.96 -22.45 24.64
N ALA A 337 -2.75 -22.83 23.64
CA ALA A 337 -3.52 -24.07 23.61
C ALA A 337 -2.59 -25.30 23.69
N LEU A 338 -1.56 -25.38 22.84
CA LEU A 338 -0.57 -26.46 22.86
C LEU A 338 0.17 -26.54 24.19
N GLY A 339 0.62 -25.40 24.72
CA GLY A 339 1.28 -25.32 26.02
C GLY A 339 0.38 -25.81 27.15
N ALA A 340 -0.87 -25.37 27.17
CA ALA A 340 -1.86 -25.77 28.16
C ALA A 340 -2.19 -27.27 28.11
N ALA A 341 -2.37 -27.81 26.90
CA ALA A 341 -2.58 -29.23 26.66
C ALA A 341 -1.40 -30.08 27.14
N LEU A 342 -0.18 -29.72 26.73
CA LEU A 342 1.05 -30.41 27.12
C LEU A 342 1.29 -30.32 28.62
N LEU A 343 1.05 -29.17 29.25
CA LEU A 343 1.18 -28.99 30.70
C LEU A 343 0.17 -29.85 31.47
N THR A 344 -1.07 -29.94 30.98
CA THR A 344 -2.12 -30.75 31.60
C THR A 344 -1.81 -32.24 31.47
N LEU A 345 -1.41 -32.71 30.29
CA LEU A 345 -1.06 -34.11 30.05
C LEU A 345 0.22 -34.53 30.78
N THR A 346 1.23 -33.64 30.86
CA THR A 346 2.43 -33.89 31.66
C THR A 346 2.13 -33.96 33.15
N ALA A 347 1.26 -33.09 33.68
CA ALA A 347 0.81 -33.15 35.07
C ALA A 347 0.10 -34.48 35.39
N ARG A 348 -0.69 -35.02 34.45
CA ARG A 348 -1.31 -36.35 34.59
C ARG A 348 -0.27 -37.48 34.56
N ALA A 349 0.67 -37.43 33.63
CA ALA A 349 1.69 -38.46 33.46
C ALA A 349 2.80 -38.40 34.52
N TRP A 350 2.93 -37.30 35.25
CA TRP A 350 4.08 -36.99 36.10
C TRP A 350 4.49 -38.15 37.02
N ARG A 351 3.57 -38.66 37.85
CA ARG A 351 3.88 -39.73 38.81
C ARG A 351 4.28 -41.04 38.12
N ALA A 352 3.46 -41.52 37.18
CA ALA A 352 3.70 -42.76 36.45
C ALA A 352 5.04 -42.71 35.70
N GLN A 353 5.30 -41.61 34.98
CA GLN A 353 6.56 -41.38 34.28
C GLN A 353 7.76 -41.36 35.24
N GLY A 354 7.62 -40.75 36.41
CA GLY A 354 8.68 -40.71 37.42
C GLY A 354 9.07 -42.10 37.91
N VAL A 355 8.08 -42.97 38.18
CA VAL A 355 8.35 -44.34 38.63
C VAL A 355 9.07 -45.14 37.55
N GLN A 356 8.66 -45.03 36.28
CA GLN A 356 9.26 -45.79 35.18
C GLN A 356 10.64 -45.28 34.75
N THR A 357 10.95 -44.00 35.00
CA THR A 357 12.26 -43.40 34.66
C THR A 357 13.29 -43.51 35.78
N ARG A 358 12.89 -43.84 37.03
CA ARG A 358 13.83 -44.11 38.15
C ARG A 358 14.94 -45.10 37.80
N PRO A 359 14.67 -46.31 37.24
CA PRO A 359 15.73 -47.26 36.88
C PRO A 359 16.64 -46.77 35.75
N LEU A 360 16.26 -45.72 35.02
CA LEU A 360 17.03 -45.14 33.92
C LEU A 360 17.89 -43.93 34.36
N GLY A 361 17.99 -43.65 35.68
CA GLY A 361 18.70 -42.49 36.21
C GLY A 361 17.81 -41.29 36.55
N GLY A 362 16.49 -41.47 36.56
CA GLY A 362 15.51 -40.45 36.90
C GLY A 362 15.05 -39.62 35.70
N ARG A 363 14.29 -38.55 35.96
CA ARG A 363 13.67 -37.72 34.90
C ARG A 363 14.65 -36.82 34.14
N TRP A 364 15.76 -36.44 34.79
CA TRP A 364 16.69 -35.43 34.29
C TRP A 364 18.08 -36.01 33.99
N ARG A 365 18.59 -36.93 34.82
CA ARG A 365 19.91 -37.59 34.65
C ARG A 365 19.78 -38.94 33.91
N GLY A 366 20.87 -39.44 33.32
CA GLY A 366 20.94 -40.78 32.69
C GLY A 366 20.52 -40.87 31.20
N TRP A 367 21.43 -40.57 30.28
CA TRP A 367 21.24 -40.73 28.83
C TRP A 367 21.90 -41.99 28.23
N ARG A 368 22.36 -42.92 29.09
CA ARG A 368 23.06 -44.14 28.66
C ARG A 368 22.17 -45.11 27.84
N ARG A 369 20.85 -45.01 27.94
CA ARG A 369 19.87 -45.80 27.17
C ARG A 369 18.81 -44.88 26.53
N PRO A 370 19.16 -44.12 25.49
CA PRO A 370 18.33 -43.03 24.97
C PRO A 370 16.99 -43.53 24.37
N LEU A 371 17.01 -44.64 23.63
CA LEU A 371 15.80 -45.19 23.00
C LEU A 371 14.75 -45.67 24.01
N LEU A 372 15.18 -46.31 25.11
CA LEU A 372 14.28 -46.72 26.19
C LEU A 372 13.69 -45.51 26.92
N ARG A 373 14.46 -44.42 27.05
CA ARG A 373 13.97 -43.19 27.65
C ARG A 373 12.94 -42.47 26.78
N LEU A 374 13.12 -42.49 25.46
CA LEU A 374 12.16 -41.91 24.51
C LEU A 374 10.77 -42.57 24.61
N ARG A 375 10.70 -43.88 24.93
CA ARG A 375 9.44 -44.59 25.23
C ARG A 375 8.72 -44.07 26.47
N HIS A 376 9.37 -43.26 27.31
CA HIS A 376 8.80 -42.75 28.56
C HIS A 376 8.63 -41.23 28.52
N THR A 377 8.51 -40.65 27.32
CA THR A 377 8.05 -39.26 27.17
C THR A 377 6.61 -39.10 27.65
N SER A 378 6.27 -37.95 28.23
CA SER A 378 4.97 -37.70 28.85
C SER A 378 3.80 -37.85 27.87
N VAL A 379 4.00 -37.42 26.62
CA VAL A 379 3.00 -37.48 25.55
C VAL A 379 2.59 -38.92 25.23
N LEU A 380 3.48 -39.90 25.33
CA LEU A 380 3.17 -41.30 25.02
C LEU A 380 2.19 -41.95 26.02
N TYR A 381 1.99 -41.34 27.20
CA TYR A 381 0.98 -41.81 28.12
C TYR A 381 -0.42 -41.26 27.79
N ALA A 382 -0.54 -40.23 26.95
CA ALA A 382 -1.83 -39.71 26.49
C ALA A 382 -2.54 -40.71 25.56
N THR A 383 -3.86 -40.57 25.41
CA THR A 383 -4.68 -41.44 24.56
C THR A 383 -4.35 -41.22 23.10
N TRP A 384 -4.78 -42.14 22.24
CA TRP A 384 -4.65 -41.92 20.80
C TRP A 384 -5.38 -40.64 20.38
N THR A 385 -6.60 -40.39 20.91
CA THR A 385 -7.38 -39.17 20.62
C THR A 385 -6.71 -37.89 21.12
N GLU A 386 -6.17 -37.88 22.33
CA GLU A 386 -5.45 -36.72 22.88
C GLU A 386 -4.17 -36.42 22.08
N ARG A 387 -3.41 -37.46 21.71
CA ARG A 387 -2.24 -37.31 20.84
C ARG A 387 -2.63 -36.79 19.46
N LEU A 388 -3.73 -37.27 18.90
CA LEU A 388 -4.27 -36.75 17.63
C LEU A 388 -4.62 -35.27 17.78
N GLY A 389 -5.29 -34.88 18.87
CA GLY A 389 -5.61 -33.48 19.17
C GLY A 389 -4.36 -32.60 19.25
N LEU A 390 -3.29 -33.05 19.92
CA LEU A 390 -2.00 -32.35 19.96
C LEU A 390 -1.39 -32.21 18.56
N THR A 391 -1.40 -33.28 17.75
CA THR A 391 -0.86 -33.26 16.39
C THR A 391 -1.63 -32.29 15.50
N VAL A 392 -2.97 -32.25 15.61
CA VAL A 392 -3.83 -31.31 14.87
C VAL A 392 -3.56 -29.87 15.29
N LEU A 393 -3.43 -29.59 16.60
CA LEU A 393 -3.08 -28.25 17.10
C LEU A 393 -1.70 -27.80 16.60
N ALA A 394 -0.72 -28.71 16.60
CA ALA A 394 0.63 -28.43 16.09
C ALA A 394 0.65 -28.22 14.57
N ALA A 395 -0.14 -28.99 13.81
CA ALA A 395 -0.31 -28.78 12.37
C ALA A 395 -0.99 -27.42 12.09
N GLY A 396 -2.00 -27.06 12.89
CA GLY A 396 -2.60 -25.73 12.87
C GLY A 396 -1.58 -24.62 13.13
N LEU A 397 -0.62 -24.83 14.04
CA LEU A 397 0.45 -23.86 14.31
C LEU A 397 1.37 -23.67 13.09
N VAL A 398 1.74 -24.74 12.39
CA VAL A 398 2.51 -24.68 11.14
C VAL A 398 1.78 -23.86 10.08
N LEU A 399 0.48 -24.13 9.89
CA LEU A 399 -0.37 -23.37 8.96
C LEU A 399 -0.50 -21.90 9.36
N ALA A 400 -0.67 -21.61 10.65
CA ALA A 400 -0.76 -20.23 11.16
C ALA A 400 0.55 -19.46 10.97
N LEU A 401 1.71 -20.10 11.15
CA LEU A 401 3.02 -19.50 10.90
C LEU A 401 3.25 -19.22 9.41
N ALA A 402 2.86 -20.14 8.53
CA ALA A 402 2.90 -19.93 7.09
C ALA A 402 1.98 -18.78 6.64
N ALA A 403 0.75 -18.75 7.16
CA ALA A 403 -0.21 -17.68 6.91
C ALA A 403 0.28 -16.33 7.42
N TRP A 404 0.96 -16.29 8.58
CA TRP A 404 1.58 -15.08 9.09
C TRP A 404 2.71 -14.60 8.18
N GLY A 405 3.62 -15.47 7.75
CA GLY A 405 4.69 -15.07 6.82
C GLY A 405 4.15 -14.56 5.49
N TRP A 406 3.16 -15.27 4.91
CA TRP A 406 2.45 -14.81 3.71
C TRP A 406 1.81 -13.42 3.93
N ALA A 407 1.05 -13.23 5.00
CA ALA A 407 0.40 -11.96 5.29
C ALA A 407 1.42 -10.82 5.50
N ASN A 408 2.58 -11.09 6.11
CA ASN A 408 3.65 -10.10 6.23
C ASN A 408 4.18 -9.68 4.86
N ALA A 409 4.52 -10.65 4.02
CA ALA A 409 5.08 -10.44 2.69
C ALA A 409 4.08 -9.72 1.78
N THR A 410 2.83 -10.18 1.72
CA THR A 410 1.77 -9.55 0.92
C THR A 410 1.50 -8.12 1.36
N ALA A 411 1.37 -7.88 2.67
CA ALA A 411 1.16 -6.53 3.17
C ALA A 411 2.35 -5.60 2.85
N ALA A 412 3.60 -6.08 2.95
CA ALA A 412 4.77 -5.28 2.57
C ALA A 412 4.76 -4.95 1.06
N ARG A 413 4.54 -5.96 0.21
CA ARG A 413 4.53 -5.79 -1.24
C ARG A 413 3.40 -4.92 -1.76
N LEU A 414 2.20 -4.97 -1.17
CA LEU A 414 1.10 -4.08 -1.54
C LEU A 414 1.41 -2.62 -1.17
N GLN A 415 2.20 -2.38 -0.12
CA GLN A 415 2.63 -1.04 0.29
C GLN A 415 3.77 -0.47 -0.56
N GLU A 416 4.26 -1.20 -1.55
CA GLU A 416 5.27 -0.69 -2.47
C GLU A 416 4.71 0.48 -3.30
N PRO A 417 5.47 1.59 -3.45
CA PRO A 417 4.99 2.81 -4.10
C PRO A 417 4.41 2.60 -5.51
N ALA A 418 4.95 1.65 -6.28
CA ALA A 418 4.48 1.34 -7.64
C ALA A 418 3.01 0.89 -7.69
N LEU A 419 2.49 0.30 -6.60
CA LEU A 419 1.12 -0.22 -6.52
C LEU A 419 0.15 0.76 -5.84
N ASN A 420 0.66 1.88 -5.34
CA ASN A 420 -0.11 2.81 -4.53
C ASN A 420 0.19 4.29 -4.81
N ALA A 421 0.59 4.60 -6.05
CA ALA A 421 0.81 5.96 -6.50
C ALA A 421 -0.46 6.65 -7.04
N GLY A 422 -1.62 5.98 -7.05
CA GLY A 422 -2.87 6.48 -7.66
C GLY A 422 -2.96 6.31 -9.18
N THR A 423 -1.93 5.74 -9.81
CA THR A 423 -1.89 5.30 -11.20
C THR A 423 -0.83 4.20 -11.37
N TYR A 424 -0.91 3.43 -12.46
CA TYR A 424 0.11 2.45 -12.84
C TYR A 424 0.93 2.88 -14.07
N GLY A 425 0.68 4.07 -14.62
CA GLY A 425 1.42 4.61 -15.75
C GLY A 425 2.60 5.51 -15.36
N GLY A 426 3.35 5.94 -16.36
CA GLY A 426 4.54 6.79 -16.26
C GLY A 426 5.82 5.98 -16.14
N GLY A 427 6.94 6.53 -16.62
CA GLY A 427 8.24 5.87 -16.62
C GLY A 427 8.72 5.49 -15.22
N TRP A 428 8.45 6.32 -14.20
CA TRP A 428 8.71 5.96 -12.81
C TRP A 428 7.91 4.72 -12.37
N GLY A 429 6.60 4.69 -12.67
CA GLY A 429 5.73 3.57 -12.31
C GLY A 429 6.15 2.27 -12.98
N ALA A 430 6.49 2.34 -14.28
CA ALA A 430 6.98 1.21 -15.05
C ALA A 430 8.30 0.65 -14.51
N ALA A 431 9.27 1.52 -14.17
CA ALA A 431 10.54 1.10 -13.59
C ALA A 431 10.34 0.40 -12.24
N ARG A 432 9.58 1.01 -11.32
CA ARG A 432 9.32 0.44 -10.00
C ARG A 432 8.50 -0.84 -10.07
N LEU A 433 7.57 -0.95 -11.03
CA LEU A 433 6.82 -2.18 -11.27
C LEU A 433 7.73 -3.32 -11.77
N GLY A 434 8.74 -3.00 -12.59
CA GLY A 434 9.77 -3.94 -13.02
C GLY A 434 10.59 -4.51 -11.86
N ASP A 435 10.95 -3.66 -10.89
CA ASP A 435 11.73 -4.05 -9.71
C ASP A 435 10.96 -4.97 -8.74
N LEU A 436 9.62 -4.96 -8.79
CA LEU A 436 8.80 -5.77 -7.88
C LEU A 436 8.93 -7.27 -8.12
N GLY A 437 9.40 -7.72 -9.28
CA GLY A 437 9.50 -9.14 -9.59
C GLY A 437 8.15 -9.85 -9.49
N LEU A 438 7.17 -9.35 -10.26
CA LEU A 438 5.81 -9.91 -10.29
C LEU A 438 5.84 -11.41 -10.63
N ARG A 439 4.95 -12.17 -10.02
CA ARG A 439 4.82 -13.60 -10.30
C ARG A 439 4.14 -13.79 -11.66
N PRO A 440 4.69 -14.60 -12.57
CA PRO A 440 4.04 -14.90 -13.84
C PRO A 440 2.64 -15.47 -13.61
N GLY A 441 1.64 -14.90 -14.29
CA GLY A 441 0.24 -15.28 -14.14
C GLY A 441 -0.71 -14.21 -14.68
N PRO A 442 -2.03 -14.50 -14.72
CA PRO A 442 -3.02 -13.61 -15.30
C PRO A 442 -3.10 -12.27 -14.58
N ASP A 443 -3.00 -12.23 -13.25
CA ASP A 443 -3.07 -10.98 -12.48
C ASP A 443 -1.86 -10.07 -12.75
N ALA A 444 -0.65 -10.64 -12.94
CA ALA A 444 0.54 -9.88 -13.30
C ALA A 444 0.50 -9.40 -14.76
N ALA A 445 -0.03 -10.22 -15.66
CA ALA A 445 -0.27 -9.86 -17.05
C ALA A 445 -1.32 -8.73 -17.18
N LEU A 446 -2.39 -8.77 -16.36
CA LEU A 446 -3.37 -7.68 -16.25
C LEU A 446 -2.70 -6.37 -15.80
N LEU A 447 -1.94 -6.40 -14.70
CA LEU A 447 -1.29 -5.22 -14.15
C LEU A 447 -0.27 -4.60 -15.12
N SER A 448 0.62 -5.42 -15.70
CA SER A 448 1.64 -4.95 -16.64
C SER A 448 1.04 -4.55 -18.00
N GLY A 449 -0.07 -5.17 -18.43
CA GLY A 449 -0.83 -4.77 -19.60
C GLY A 449 -1.49 -3.40 -19.41
N LEU A 450 -2.06 -3.17 -18.24
CA LEU A 450 -2.67 -1.89 -17.86
C LEU A 450 -1.64 -0.77 -17.79
N ALA A 451 -0.47 -1.01 -17.20
CA ALA A 451 0.62 -0.05 -17.20
C ALA A 451 1.00 0.39 -18.63
N ALA A 452 1.23 -0.56 -19.54
CA ALA A 452 1.53 -0.22 -20.94
C ALA A 452 0.40 0.51 -21.66
N GLN A 453 -0.85 0.09 -21.44
CA GLN A 453 -1.99 0.76 -22.08
C GLN A 453 -2.13 2.20 -21.59
N LEU A 454 -1.91 2.42 -20.29
CA LEU A 454 -1.86 3.78 -19.76
C LEU A 454 -0.75 4.57 -20.45
N ASP A 455 0.42 4.00 -20.67
CA ASP A 455 1.56 4.66 -21.33
C ASP A 455 1.42 4.79 -22.86
N GLY A 456 0.29 4.36 -23.43
CA GLY A 456 0.00 4.46 -24.86
C GLY A 456 0.61 3.35 -25.71
N ASP A 457 1.25 2.34 -25.11
CA ASP A 457 1.78 1.17 -25.81
C ASP A 457 0.72 0.05 -25.90
N ASP A 458 -0.27 0.27 -26.77
CA ASP A 458 -1.34 -0.69 -27.06
C ASP A 458 -0.82 -2.03 -27.60
N THR A 459 0.39 -2.07 -28.17
CA THR A 459 0.97 -3.31 -28.71
C THR A 459 1.53 -4.17 -27.58
N ALA A 460 2.29 -3.60 -26.66
CA ALA A 460 2.71 -4.31 -25.46
C ALA A 460 1.50 -4.68 -24.58
N ALA A 461 0.52 -3.78 -24.44
CA ALA A 461 -0.69 -4.03 -23.67
C ALA A 461 -1.46 -5.26 -24.17
N ARG A 462 -1.75 -5.35 -25.48
CA ARG A 462 -2.43 -6.51 -26.07
C ARG A 462 -1.68 -7.81 -25.84
N THR A 463 -0.35 -7.81 -26.04
CA THR A 463 0.49 -8.99 -25.82
C THR A 463 0.39 -9.49 -24.38
N ARG A 464 0.38 -8.57 -23.41
CA ARG A 464 0.25 -8.90 -21.98
C ARG A 464 -1.17 -9.37 -21.66
N TYR A 465 -2.21 -8.66 -22.09
CA TYR A 465 -3.59 -9.09 -21.85
C TYR A 465 -3.94 -10.43 -22.49
N ALA A 466 -3.32 -10.81 -23.61
CA ALA A 466 -3.49 -12.14 -24.20
C ALA A 466 -3.06 -13.28 -23.25
N GLN A 467 -2.09 -13.02 -22.35
CA GLN A 467 -1.67 -13.97 -21.31
C GLN A 467 -2.69 -14.08 -20.16
N ALA A 468 -3.68 -13.18 -20.12
CA ALA A 468 -4.77 -13.12 -19.16
C ALA A 468 -6.15 -13.24 -19.85
N ALA A 469 -6.26 -13.95 -20.98
CA ALA A 469 -7.49 -14.00 -21.79
C ALA A 469 -8.75 -14.51 -21.05
N GLY A 470 -8.57 -15.28 -19.97
CA GLY A 470 -9.64 -15.74 -19.08
C GLY A 470 -10.00 -14.77 -17.96
N ASP A 471 -9.32 -13.63 -17.84
CA ASP A 471 -9.65 -12.59 -16.87
C ASP A 471 -10.62 -11.56 -17.50
N PRO A 472 -11.80 -11.34 -16.89
CA PRO A 472 -12.80 -10.39 -17.40
C PRO A 472 -12.29 -8.95 -17.51
N CYS A 473 -11.38 -8.52 -16.63
CA CYS A 473 -10.80 -7.18 -16.67
C CYS A 473 -9.81 -7.02 -17.82
N ALA A 474 -8.96 -8.02 -18.07
CA ALA A 474 -8.09 -8.04 -19.24
C ALA A 474 -8.92 -8.03 -20.53
N ARG A 475 -10.03 -8.79 -20.57
CA ARG A 475 -10.96 -8.80 -21.72
C ARG A 475 -11.63 -7.44 -21.94
N ASN A 476 -12.09 -6.78 -20.89
CA ASN A 476 -12.61 -5.41 -20.97
C ASN A 476 -11.55 -4.46 -21.56
N ASN A 477 -10.31 -4.53 -21.08
CA ASN A 477 -9.26 -3.61 -21.51
C ASN A 477 -8.82 -3.87 -22.96
N LEU A 478 -8.81 -5.13 -23.41
CA LEU A 478 -8.64 -5.49 -24.83
C LEU A 478 -9.76 -4.89 -25.70
N ALA A 479 -11.00 -4.92 -25.23
CA ALA A 479 -12.12 -4.29 -25.92
C ALA A 479 -12.00 -2.76 -25.98
N VAL A 480 -11.42 -2.12 -24.96
CA VAL A 480 -11.06 -0.68 -25.02
C VAL A 480 -10.05 -0.41 -26.14
N ILE A 481 -9.03 -1.26 -26.30
CA ILE A 481 -8.06 -1.14 -27.40
C ILE A 481 -8.75 -1.34 -28.76
N ALA A 482 -9.67 -2.30 -28.87
CA ALA A 482 -10.45 -2.53 -30.09
C ALA A 482 -11.30 -1.31 -30.45
N GLN A 483 -11.97 -0.71 -29.46
CA GLN A 483 -12.76 0.51 -29.65
C GLN A 483 -11.91 1.69 -30.09
N ALA A 484 -10.73 1.89 -29.49
CA ALA A 484 -9.80 2.95 -29.88
C ALA A 484 -9.31 2.83 -31.34
N ARG A 485 -9.32 1.60 -31.88
CA ARG A 485 -8.97 1.29 -33.27
C ARG A 485 -10.16 1.36 -34.24
N GLY A 486 -11.36 1.69 -33.75
CA GLY A 486 -12.57 1.77 -34.55
C GLY A 486 -13.34 0.46 -34.72
N ASP A 487 -12.92 -0.63 -34.08
CA ASP A 487 -13.65 -1.91 -34.11
C ASP A 487 -14.72 -1.98 -33.00
N ALA A 488 -15.79 -1.20 -33.20
CA ALA A 488 -16.91 -1.16 -32.27
C ALA A 488 -17.65 -2.52 -32.09
N PRO A 489 -17.84 -3.35 -33.14
CA PRO A 489 -18.41 -4.68 -32.97
C PRO A 489 -17.59 -5.57 -32.03
N GLN A 490 -16.27 -5.69 -32.26
CA GLN A 490 -15.39 -6.49 -31.41
C GLN A 490 -15.34 -5.95 -29.98
N ALA A 491 -15.27 -4.62 -29.81
CA ALA A 491 -15.30 -4.01 -28.50
C ALA A 491 -16.58 -4.37 -27.72
N ARG A 492 -17.75 -4.24 -28.36
CA ARG A 492 -19.04 -4.53 -27.74
C ARG A 492 -19.19 -6.00 -27.36
N GLU A 493 -18.72 -6.92 -28.19
CA GLU A 493 -18.67 -8.34 -27.87
C GLU A 493 -17.75 -8.60 -26.66
N GLY A 494 -16.56 -8.02 -26.65
CA GLY A 494 -15.62 -8.14 -25.54
C GLY A 494 -16.19 -7.61 -24.21
N TYR A 495 -16.85 -6.46 -24.21
CA TYR A 495 -17.52 -5.92 -23.03
C TYR A 495 -18.65 -6.83 -22.54
N ARG A 496 -19.49 -7.36 -23.44
CA ARG A 496 -20.57 -8.31 -23.08
C ARG A 496 -20.02 -9.59 -22.48
N ALA A 497 -18.97 -10.14 -23.07
CA ALA A 497 -18.33 -11.36 -22.60
C ALA A 497 -17.68 -11.16 -21.22
N ALA A 498 -17.04 -10.01 -20.99
CA ALA A 498 -16.49 -9.65 -19.68
C ALA A 498 -17.59 -9.53 -18.60
N LEU A 499 -18.69 -8.86 -18.93
CA LEU A 499 -19.83 -8.70 -18.01
C LEU A 499 -20.57 -10.01 -17.76
N ALA A 500 -20.65 -10.91 -18.76
CA ALA A 500 -21.25 -12.22 -18.59
C ALA A 500 -20.46 -13.11 -17.62
N GLU A 501 -19.13 -13.04 -17.65
CA GLU A 501 -18.27 -13.77 -16.70
C GLU A 501 -18.24 -13.12 -15.31
N ARG A 502 -18.28 -11.79 -15.24
CA ARG A 502 -18.31 -11.03 -13.99
C ARG A 502 -19.44 -9.98 -14.03
N PRO A 503 -20.67 -10.31 -13.59
CA PRO A 503 -21.84 -9.42 -13.67
C PRO A 503 -21.71 -8.11 -12.89
N ASP A 504 -20.83 -8.05 -11.90
CA ASP A 504 -20.52 -6.87 -11.10
C ASP A 504 -19.34 -6.04 -11.65
N LEU A 505 -18.82 -6.36 -12.84
CA LEU A 505 -17.72 -5.63 -13.46
C LEU A 505 -18.17 -4.26 -13.97
N ALA A 506 -18.06 -3.26 -13.10
CA ALA A 506 -18.50 -1.89 -13.36
C ALA A 506 -17.89 -1.27 -14.63
N ALA A 507 -16.63 -1.56 -14.96
CA ALA A 507 -15.99 -1.06 -16.18
C ALA A 507 -16.70 -1.54 -17.45
N ALA A 508 -17.01 -2.83 -17.53
CA ALA A 508 -17.70 -3.42 -18.69
C ALA A 508 -19.15 -2.93 -18.79
N ALA A 509 -19.85 -2.84 -17.66
CA ALA A 509 -21.20 -2.29 -17.59
C ALA A 509 -21.25 -0.82 -18.04
N TYR A 510 -20.28 0.00 -17.61
CA TYR A 510 -20.14 1.39 -18.04
C TYR A 510 -19.91 1.48 -19.55
N ASN A 511 -19.00 0.66 -20.10
CA ASN A 511 -18.69 0.64 -21.53
C ASN A 511 -19.87 0.17 -22.41
N LEU A 512 -20.83 -0.54 -21.83
CA LEU A 512 -22.09 -0.94 -22.47
C LEU A 512 -23.23 0.08 -22.29
N GLY A 513 -23.02 1.15 -21.51
CA GLY A 513 -24.01 2.19 -21.23
C GLY A 513 -25.04 1.83 -20.15
N LEU A 514 -24.71 0.90 -19.25
CA LEU A 514 -25.61 0.42 -18.18
C LEU A 514 -25.55 1.25 -16.87
N ASP A 515 -24.77 2.34 -16.87
CA ASP A 515 -24.61 3.31 -15.77
C ASP A 515 -24.52 2.74 -14.33
N PRO A 516 -23.51 1.91 -14.03
CA PRO A 516 -23.28 1.44 -12.66
C PRO A 516 -22.91 2.59 -11.71
N GLY A 517 -23.41 2.57 -10.48
CA GLY A 517 -23.10 3.57 -9.44
C GLY A 517 -21.92 3.16 -8.55
N THR A 518 -20.69 3.43 -8.99
CA THR A 518 -19.46 3.25 -8.19
C THR A 518 -18.60 4.51 -8.21
N PRO A 519 -17.72 4.74 -7.21
CA PRO A 519 -16.82 5.90 -7.23
C PRO A 519 -16.01 6.02 -8.52
N GLY A 520 -15.56 4.89 -9.07
CA GLY A 520 -14.80 4.86 -10.32
C GLY A 520 -15.61 5.21 -11.56
N THR A 521 -16.91 4.90 -11.61
CA THR A 521 -17.76 5.21 -12.77
C THR A 521 -18.32 6.62 -12.68
N ASP A 522 -18.61 7.11 -11.47
CA ASP A 522 -18.95 8.51 -11.23
C ASP A 522 -17.79 9.43 -11.61
N PHE A 523 -16.56 9.08 -11.22
CA PHE A 523 -15.34 9.78 -11.64
C PHE A 523 -15.19 9.80 -13.16
N GLN A 524 -15.39 8.66 -13.82
CA GLN A 524 -15.30 8.56 -15.28
C GLN A 524 -16.33 9.47 -15.96
N ARG A 525 -17.58 9.48 -15.49
CA ARG A 525 -18.66 10.33 -16.01
C ARG A 525 -18.31 11.82 -15.87
N ALA A 526 -17.79 12.21 -14.70
CA ALA A 526 -17.52 13.60 -14.37
C ALA A 526 -16.27 14.17 -15.07
N LEU A 527 -15.19 13.38 -15.16
CA LEU A 527 -13.87 13.89 -15.54
C LEU A 527 -13.34 13.32 -16.86
N ARG A 528 -13.91 12.22 -17.38
CA ARG A 528 -13.53 11.61 -18.65
C ARG A 528 -14.76 11.23 -19.50
N PRO A 529 -15.67 12.19 -19.77
CA PRO A 529 -16.89 11.91 -20.54
C PRO A 529 -16.53 11.41 -21.94
N GLY A 530 -17.25 10.39 -22.41
CA GLY A 530 -17.04 9.80 -23.75
C GLY A 530 -15.82 8.88 -23.88
N GLN A 531 -14.94 8.81 -22.87
CA GLN A 531 -13.85 7.84 -22.87
C GLN A 531 -14.32 6.49 -22.28
N PRO A 532 -13.90 5.37 -22.87
CA PRO A 532 -14.15 4.06 -22.28
C PRO A 532 -13.44 3.90 -20.94
N ARG A 533 -14.04 3.12 -20.04
CA ARG A 533 -13.52 2.81 -18.71
C ARG A 533 -12.61 1.58 -18.76
N LEU A 534 -11.36 1.77 -18.36
CA LEU A 534 -10.44 0.67 -18.08
C LEU A 534 -10.87 -0.06 -16.80
N CYS A 535 -10.69 -1.38 -16.74
CA CYS A 535 -10.73 -2.14 -15.49
C CYS A 535 -9.34 -2.11 -14.84
N PHE A 536 -9.34 -1.84 -13.53
CA PHE A 536 -8.16 -1.85 -12.68
C PHE A 536 -8.15 -3.13 -11.83
N PRO A 537 -6.96 -3.74 -11.58
CA PRO A 537 -6.86 -4.87 -10.66
C PRO A 537 -7.23 -4.45 -9.23
N ASP A 538 -8.03 -5.28 -8.56
CA ASP A 538 -8.35 -5.11 -7.14
C ASP A 538 -7.20 -5.59 -6.24
N ASP A 539 -7.27 -5.33 -4.93
CA ASP A 539 -6.20 -5.71 -3.99
C ASP A 539 -5.96 -7.23 -3.96
N ARG A 540 -6.96 -8.05 -4.31
CA ARG A 540 -6.84 -9.52 -4.34
C ARG A 540 -6.01 -9.96 -5.54
N SER A 541 -6.30 -9.38 -6.70
CA SER A 541 -5.49 -9.55 -7.91
C SER A 541 -4.05 -9.08 -7.68
N LEU A 542 -3.87 -7.90 -7.08
CA LEU A 542 -2.54 -7.40 -6.72
C LEU A 542 -1.81 -8.36 -5.76
N ALA A 543 -2.48 -8.85 -4.72
CA ALA A 543 -1.89 -9.80 -3.77
C ALA A 543 -1.42 -11.09 -4.46
N ARG A 544 -2.21 -11.63 -5.39
CA ARG A 544 -1.82 -12.80 -6.20
C ARG A 544 -0.66 -12.49 -7.13
N ALA A 545 -0.65 -11.32 -7.78
CA ALA A 545 0.43 -10.90 -8.67
C ALA A 545 1.78 -10.76 -7.92
N VAL A 546 1.79 -10.23 -6.69
CA VAL A 546 3.04 -9.98 -5.96
C VAL A 546 3.49 -11.13 -5.07
N SER A 547 2.57 -11.81 -4.38
CA SER A 547 2.89 -12.83 -3.38
C SER A 547 2.41 -14.23 -3.75
N GLY A 548 1.42 -14.33 -4.64
CA GLY A 548 0.65 -15.55 -4.84
C GLY A 548 -0.29 -15.82 -3.67
N ASP A 549 -1.05 -16.91 -3.76
CA ASP A 549 -1.92 -17.35 -2.66
C ASP A 549 -1.13 -18.09 -1.58
N LEU A 550 -1.77 -18.27 -0.41
CA LEU A 550 -1.22 -19.06 0.69
C LEU A 550 -0.77 -20.46 0.25
N GLY A 551 -1.50 -21.09 -0.69
CA GLY A 551 -1.14 -22.38 -1.26
C GLY A 551 0.23 -22.40 -1.94
N VAL A 552 0.62 -21.30 -2.58
CA VAL A 552 1.94 -21.17 -3.22
C VAL A 552 3.04 -21.08 -2.16
N THR A 553 2.80 -20.31 -1.10
CA THR A 553 3.73 -20.24 0.05
C THR A 553 3.86 -21.60 0.72
N LEU A 554 2.75 -22.30 0.95
CA LEU A 554 2.75 -23.66 1.53
C LEU A 554 3.49 -24.66 0.62
N GLY A 555 3.27 -24.60 -0.70
CA GLY A 555 3.97 -25.45 -1.67
C GLY A 555 5.48 -25.24 -1.64
N ARG A 556 5.94 -23.99 -1.57
CA ARG A 556 7.37 -23.67 -1.43
C ARG A 556 7.94 -24.18 -0.10
N LEU A 557 7.23 -23.96 1.00
CA LEU A 557 7.64 -24.45 2.32
C LEU A 557 7.69 -25.98 2.39
N ALA A 558 6.81 -26.67 1.68
CA ALA A 558 6.80 -28.12 1.59
C ALA A 558 7.98 -28.66 0.75
N GLY A 559 8.31 -27.98 -0.35
CA GLY A 559 9.44 -28.35 -1.21
C GLY A 559 10.81 -28.02 -0.60
N GLU A 560 10.93 -26.87 0.06
CA GLU A 560 12.19 -26.35 0.59
C GLU A 560 12.04 -25.85 2.04
N PRO A 561 11.78 -26.75 3.01
CA PRO A 561 11.49 -26.35 4.39
C PRO A 561 12.67 -25.64 5.07
N LEU A 562 13.91 -25.97 4.70
CA LEU A 562 15.12 -25.32 5.23
C LEU A 562 15.25 -23.86 4.79
N ALA A 563 14.65 -23.50 3.64
CA ALA A 563 14.57 -22.12 3.14
C ALA A 563 13.36 -21.34 3.71
N ALA A 564 12.73 -21.83 4.79
CA ALA A 564 11.56 -21.17 5.39
C ALA A 564 11.85 -19.73 5.84
N GLY A 565 13.08 -19.42 6.26
CA GLY A 565 13.47 -18.06 6.64
C GLY A 565 13.31 -17.06 5.48
N GLU A 566 13.76 -17.44 4.29
CA GLU A 566 13.65 -16.65 3.07
C GLU A 566 12.20 -16.60 2.57
N THR A 567 11.53 -17.76 2.55
CA THR A 567 10.15 -17.87 2.08
C THR A 567 9.16 -17.05 2.91
N LEU A 568 9.34 -17.00 4.24
CA LEU A 568 8.50 -16.21 5.14
C LEU A 568 9.00 -14.77 5.32
N GLY A 569 10.11 -14.39 4.67
CA GLY A 569 10.73 -13.07 4.79
C GLY A 569 11.24 -12.74 6.20
N SER A 570 11.49 -13.76 7.04
CA SER A 570 12.00 -13.56 8.40
C SER A 570 12.71 -14.82 8.91
N PRO A 571 14.00 -14.72 9.29
CA PRO A 571 14.73 -15.86 9.82
C PRO A 571 14.11 -16.38 11.13
N ARG A 572 13.56 -15.49 11.96
CA ARG A 572 12.89 -15.88 13.22
C ARG A 572 11.63 -16.69 12.96
N LEU A 573 10.81 -16.29 11.99
CA LEU A 573 9.63 -17.06 11.59
C LEU A 573 10.03 -18.39 10.94
N GLY A 574 11.10 -18.41 10.14
CA GLY A 574 11.66 -19.63 9.57
C GLY A 574 12.04 -20.65 10.64
N TRP A 575 12.78 -20.23 11.67
CA TRP A 575 13.12 -21.10 12.80
C TRP A 575 11.90 -21.57 13.59
N ALA A 576 10.93 -20.68 13.84
CA ALA A 576 9.69 -21.04 14.50
C ALA A 576 8.89 -22.08 13.69
N PHE A 577 8.83 -21.92 12.37
CA PHE A 577 8.18 -22.84 11.44
C PHE A 577 8.87 -24.22 11.46
N LEU A 578 10.20 -24.26 11.34
CA LEU A 578 10.98 -25.50 11.42
C LEU A 578 10.79 -26.21 12.77
N ALA A 579 10.82 -25.48 13.87
CA ALA A 579 10.55 -26.03 15.20
C ALA A 579 9.14 -26.61 15.31
N ALA A 580 8.13 -25.92 14.77
CA ALA A 580 6.76 -26.40 14.72
C ALA A 580 6.62 -27.65 13.83
N LEU A 581 7.34 -27.72 12.70
CA LEU A 581 7.36 -28.88 11.82
C LEU A 581 7.98 -30.11 12.50
N VAL A 582 9.10 -29.92 13.21
CA VAL A 582 9.72 -30.98 14.03
C VAL A 582 8.75 -31.44 15.14
N LEU A 583 8.04 -30.52 15.79
CA LEU A 583 7.03 -30.84 16.78
C LEU A 583 5.89 -31.67 16.18
N VAL A 584 5.36 -31.28 15.01
CA VAL A 584 4.35 -32.05 14.28
C VAL A 584 4.85 -33.46 13.97
N GLY A 585 6.07 -33.59 13.44
CA GLY A 585 6.68 -34.90 13.16
C GLY A 585 6.81 -35.77 14.41
N ALA A 586 7.28 -35.20 15.52
CA ALA A 586 7.41 -35.92 16.79
C ALA A 586 6.05 -36.38 17.34
N LEU A 587 5.02 -35.52 17.27
CA LEU A 587 3.67 -35.85 17.71
C LEU A 587 2.98 -36.87 16.79
N ALA A 588 3.18 -36.77 15.47
CA ALA A 588 2.67 -37.73 14.50
C ALA A 588 3.31 -39.11 14.70
N LEU A 589 4.63 -39.19 14.86
CA LEU A 589 5.33 -40.44 15.22
C LEU A 589 4.81 -41.01 16.53
N SER A 590 4.45 -40.16 17.50
CA SER A 590 3.89 -40.60 18.77
C SER A 590 2.57 -41.37 18.61
N LEU A 591 1.81 -41.17 17.53
CA LEU A 591 0.56 -41.89 17.26
C LEU A 591 0.79 -43.39 16.98
N LEU A 592 1.93 -43.72 16.37
CA LEU A 592 2.33 -45.08 16.00
C LEU A 592 2.91 -45.85 17.18
N VAL A 593 3.39 -45.15 18.20
CA VAL A 593 4.03 -45.78 19.36
C VAL A 593 2.95 -46.21 20.37
N PRO A 594 2.92 -47.49 20.80
CA PRO A 594 1.97 -47.96 21.80
C PRO A 594 2.22 -47.32 23.16
N ARG A 595 1.16 -47.22 23.97
CA ARG A 595 1.22 -46.63 25.31
C ARG A 595 2.14 -47.46 26.24
N PRO A 596 2.90 -46.82 27.14
CA PRO A 596 3.67 -47.55 28.14
C PRO A 596 2.74 -48.38 29.04
N ALA A 597 3.20 -49.54 29.51
CA ALA A 597 2.40 -50.43 30.38
C ALA A 597 1.89 -49.72 31.66
N GLY A 598 2.62 -48.70 32.15
CA GLY A 598 2.22 -47.91 33.32
C GLY A 598 1.19 -46.81 33.03
N ALA A 599 0.73 -46.67 31.78
CA ALA A 599 -0.32 -45.72 31.42
C ALA A 599 -1.67 -46.10 32.06
N ALA A 600 -1.94 -47.39 32.28
CA ALA A 600 -3.14 -47.86 32.98
C ALA A 600 -3.16 -47.43 34.47
N GLN A 601 -2.00 -47.18 35.07
CA GLN A 601 -1.87 -46.76 36.48
C GLN A 601 -2.00 -45.23 36.66
N GLN A 602 -2.39 -44.50 35.62
CA GLN A 602 -2.58 -43.06 35.71
C GLN A 602 -3.82 -42.71 36.55
N GLY A 603 -3.56 -42.19 37.74
CA GLY A 603 -4.58 -41.48 38.53
C GLY A 603 -4.78 -40.05 38.05
N ARG A 604 -5.70 -39.33 38.70
CA ARG A 604 -5.93 -37.89 38.52
C ARG A 604 -5.33 -37.10 39.69
N PRO A 605 -4.02 -36.74 39.64
CA PRO A 605 -3.37 -36.02 40.74
C PRO A 605 -3.93 -34.60 40.90
N LEU A 606 -3.70 -33.99 42.07
CA LEU A 606 -4.18 -32.63 42.37
C LEU A 606 -3.69 -31.60 41.34
N LEU A 607 -2.42 -31.69 40.91
CA LEU A 607 -1.87 -30.81 39.87
C LEU A 607 -2.60 -30.95 38.53
N TYR A 608 -3.02 -32.16 38.15
CA TYR A 608 -3.82 -32.37 36.94
C TYR A 608 -5.21 -31.75 37.08
N ARG A 609 -5.87 -31.90 38.23
CA ARG A 609 -7.18 -31.29 38.49
C ARG A 609 -7.13 -29.77 38.49
N LEU A 610 -6.08 -29.19 39.09
CA LEU A 610 -5.85 -27.74 39.05
C LEU A 610 -5.59 -27.25 37.63
N ALA A 611 -4.72 -27.93 36.86
CA ALA A 611 -4.49 -27.59 35.45
C ALA A 611 -5.79 -27.71 34.63
N ALA A 612 -6.56 -28.79 34.81
CA ALA A 612 -7.84 -29.01 34.13
C ALA A 612 -8.89 -27.93 34.43
N LEU A 613 -8.86 -27.34 35.62
CA LEU A 613 -9.77 -26.26 36.01
C LEU A 613 -9.29 -24.90 35.48
N LEU A 614 -7.99 -24.60 35.59
CA LEU A 614 -7.40 -23.32 35.20
C LEU A 614 -7.22 -23.17 33.69
N LEU A 615 -7.13 -24.28 32.95
CA LEU A 615 -6.89 -24.33 31.52
C LEU A 615 -8.06 -25.05 30.82
N PRO A 616 -9.14 -24.31 30.48
CA PRO A 616 -10.33 -24.88 29.87
C PRO A 616 -10.04 -25.73 28.63
N GLY A 617 -10.68 -26.90 28.54
CA GLY A 617 -10.56 -27.81 27.40
C GLY A 617 -9.29 -28.68 27.37
N ALA A 618 -8.22 -28.30 28.07
CA ALA A 618 -6.93 -29.02 28.04
C ALA A 618 -7.00 -30.46 28.57
N ALA A 619 -7.91 -30.73 29.51
CA ALA A 619 -8.13 -32.06 30.08
C ALA A 619 -9.18 -32.90 29.32
N LEU A 620 -9.82 -32.31 28.30
CA LEU A 620 -10.97 -32.86 27.58
C LEU A 620 -10.65 -33.11 26.09
N LEU A 621 -9.37 -33.19 25.74
CA LEU A 621 -8.89 -33.43 24.36
C LEU A 621 -9.23 -34.82 23.82
N ASP A 622 -9.78 -35.70 24.65
CA ASP A 622 -10.41 -36.94 24.23
C ASP A 622 -11.74 -36.71 23.49
N SER A 623 -12.33 -35.51 23.61
CA SER A 623 -13.54 -35.06 22.91
C SER A 623 -13.25 -33.89 21.97
N PRO A 624 -13.92 -33.79 20.81
CA PRO A 624 -13.82 -32.62 19.93
C PRO A 624 -14.17 -31.30 20.64
N TRP A 625 -15.06 -31.33 21.63
CA TRP A 625 -15.43 -30.15 22.41
C TRP A 625 -14.29 -29.61 23.30
N GLY A 626 -13.35 -30.46 23.72
CA GLY A 626 -12.18 -30.01 24.47
C GLY A 626 -11.27 -29.12 23.63
N GLY A 627 -11.09 -29.47 22.34
CA GLY A 627 -10.36 -28.63 21.39
C GLY A 627 -11.03 -27.28 21.16
N VAL A 628 -12.36 -27.26 21.01
CA VAL A 628 -13.14 -26.02 20.84
C VAL A 628 -13.00 -25.11 22.07
N LEU A 629 -13.17 -25.66 23.27
CA LEU A 629 -13.01 -24.91 24.52
C LEU A 629 -11.59 -24.35 24.67
N LEU A 630 -10.58 -25.16 24.35
CA LEU A 630 -9.18 -24.78 24.47
C LEU A 630 -8.79 -23.67 23.48
N LEU A 631 -9.28 -23.74 22.24
CA LEU A 631 -9.06 -22.70 21.24
C LEU A 631 -9.82 -21.42 21.55
N ALA A 632 -11.07 -21.51 22.04
CA ALA A 632 -11.86 -20.35 22.46
C ALA A 632 -11.19 -19.63 23.64
N TRP A 633 -10.72 -20.38 24.64
CA TRP A 633 -9.94 -19.84 25.76
C TRP A 633 -8.63 -19.22 25.27
N GLY A 634 -7.84 -19.97 24.47
CA GLY A 634 -6.55 -19.50 23.95
C GLY A 634 -6.68 -18.23 23.11
N GLY A 635 -7.73 -18.14 22.28
CA GLY A 635 -8.02 -16.97 21.45
C GLY A 635 -8.42 -15.74 22.27
N ALA A 636 -9.30 -15.91 23.27
CA ALA A 636 -9.69 -14.81 24.14
C ALA A 636 -8.52 -14.30 24.99
N VAL A 637 -7.70 -15.20 25.55
CA VAL A 637 -6.48 -14.84 26.29
C VAL A 637 -5.46 -14.16 25.37
N ALA A 638 -5.21 -14.70 24.17
CA ALA A 638 -4.32 -14.11 23.17
C ALA A 638 -4.71 -12.66 22.81
N THR A 639 -6.02 -12.38 22.75
CA THR A 639 -6.56 -11.05 22.42
C THR A 639 -6.47 -10.08 23.60
N LEU A 640 -6.57 -10.56 24.84
CA LEU A 640 -6.51 -9.71 26.04
C LEU A 640 -5.07 -9.44 26.53
N LEU A 641 -4.12 -10.31 26.22
CA LEU A 641 -2.69 -10.20 26.60
C LEU A 641 -2.04 -8.82 26.34
N PRO A 642 -2.33 -8.12 25.23
CA PRO A 642 -1.80 -6.78 24.98
C PRO A 642 -2.21 -5.74 26.04
N LEU A 643 -3.41 -5.83 26.63
CA LEU A 643 -3.85 -4.91 27.69
C LEU A 643 -2.98 -5.02 28.96
N ALA A 644 -2.43 -6.21 29.21
CA ALA A 644 -1.54 -6.46 30.33
C ALA A 644 -0.07 -6.06 30.05
N GLY A 645 0.24 -5.55 28.86
CA GLY A 645 1.60 -5.21 28.42
C GLY A 645 2.50 -6.43 28.16
N LEU A 646 1.94 -7.65 28.16
CA LEU A 646 2.68 -8.90 27.99
C LEU A 646 3.04 -9.17 26.52
N THR A 647 2.29 -8.61 25.59
CA THR A 647 2.57 -8.65 24.16
C THR A 647 2.52 -7.25 23.55
N ARG A 648 3.35 -7.00 22.53
CA ARG A 648 3.49 -5.67 21.90
C ARG A 648 2.68 -5.49 20.61
N PHE A 649 2.03 -6.55 20.12
CA PHE A 649 1.30 -6.48 18.85
C PHE A 649 -0.19 -6.26 19.09
N ALA A 650 -0.81 -5.40 18.30
CA ALA A 650 -2.25 -5.15 18.35
C ALA A 650 -3.02 -6.35 17.76
N PRO A 651 -4.02 -6.88 18.46
CA PRO A 651 -4.89 -7.92 17.94
C PRO A 651 -5.93 -7.30 16.97
N PRO A 652 -6.60 -8.12 16.14
CA PRO A 652 -7.55 -7.62 15.15
C PRO A 652 -8.78 -6.93 15.78
N LEU A 653 -9.17 -7.36 16.98
CA LEU A 653 -10.22 -6.73 17.78
C LEU A 653 -9.56 -5.89 18.86
N ASN A 654 -9.84 -4.59 18.92
CA ASN A 654 -9.24 -3.71 19.92
C ASN A 654 -9.78 -4.03 21.33
N PRO A 655 -8.97 -4.61 22.25
CA PRO A 655 -9.45 -4.99 23.57
C PRO A 655 -9.59 -3.77 24.50
N ALA A 656 -9.10 -2.59 24.10
CA ALA A 656 -9.32 -1.35 24.84
C ALA A 656 -10.77 -0.83 24.68
N ASP A 657 -11.48 -1.26 23.64
CA ASP A 657 -12.91 -0.98 23.48
C ASP A 657 -13.70 -1.72 24.58
N PRO A 658 -14.48 -1.01 25.43
CA PRO A 658 -15.27 -1.63 26.49
C PRO A 658 -16.21 -2.74 26.01
N ALA A 659 -16.83 -2.60 24.83
CA ALA A 659 -17.77 -3.58 24.29
C ALA A 659 -17.06 -4.86 23.87
N VAL A 660 -15.94 -4.72 23.14
CA VAL A 660 -15.08 -5.85 22.75
C VAL A 660 -14.55 -6.56 24.00
N ARG A 661 -14.07 -5.80 24.98
CA ARG A 661 -13.56 -6.34 26.24
C ARG A 661 -14.63 -7.12 27.00
N ALA A 662 -15.84 -6.58 27.12
CA ALA A 662 -16.96 -7.26 27.77
C ALA A 662 -17.32 -8.56 27.06
N ALA A 663 -17.36 -8.57 25.72
CA ALA A 663 -17.59 -9.78 24.94
C ALA A 663 -16.50 -10.84 25.16
N LEU A 664 -15.22 -10.46 25.13
CA LEU A 664 -14.10 -11.38 25.39
C LEU A 664 -14.15 -11.98 26.80
N LEU A 665 -14.47 -11.17 27.81
CA LEU A 665 -14.65 -11.64 29.18
C LEU A 665 -15.86 -12.57 29.32
N ALA A 666 -16.96 -12.30 28.61
CA ALA A 666 -18.12 -13.19 28.58
C ALA A 666 -17.78 -14.54 27.94
N VAL A 667 -17.01 -14.57 26.84
CA VAL A 667 -16.49 -15.81 26.24
C VAL A 667 -15.61 -16.58 27.22
N LEU A 668 -14.72 -15.90 27.95
CA LEU A 668 -13.91 -16.54 28.99
C LEU A 668 -14.80 -17.13 30.10
N LEU A 669 -15.74 -16.37 30.63
CA LEU A 669 -16.67 -16.86 31.67
C LEU A 669 -17.46 -18.09 31.19
N ALA A 670 -17.98 -18.05 29.97
CA ALA A 670 -18.70 -19.18 29.37
C ALA A 670 -17.81 -20.41 29.18
N THR A 671 -16.58 -20.25 28.68
CA THR A 671 -15.63 -21.36 28.52
C THR A 671 -15.23 -21.98 29.86
N TYR A 672 -14.99 -21.17 30.90
CA TYR A 672 -14.71 -21.67 32.26
C TYR A 672 -15.93 -22.38 32.87
N ALA A 673 -17.14 -21.82 32.73
CA ALA A 673 -18.36 -22.44 33.24
C ALA A 673 -18.62 -23.80 32.59
N LEU A 674 -18.58 -23.87 31.25
CA LEU A 674 -18.78 -25.12 30.51
C LEU A 674 -17.70 -26.15 30.86
N ASN A 675 -16.43 -25.73 30.90
CA ASN A 675 -15.33 -26.61 31.31
C ASN A 675 -15.54 -27.18 32.71
N THR A 676 -15.99 -26.36 33.66
CA THR A 676 -16.24 -26.80 35.04
C THR A 676 -17.35 -27.84 35.09
N VAL A 677 -18.48 -27.62 34.40
CA VAL A 677 -19.59 -28.59 34.34
C VAL A 677 -19.12 -29.93 33.77
N VAL A 678 -18.40 -29.90 32.63
CA VAL A 678 -17.93 -31.12 31.98
C VAL A 678 -16.87 -31.83 32.84
N LEU A 679 -15.97 -31.08 33.48
CA LEU A 679 -14.94 -31.63 34.36
C LEU A 679 -15.54 -32.29 35.61
N VAL A 680 -16.54 -31.66 36.26
CA VAL A 680 -17.26 -32.24 37.39
C VAL A 680 -17.95 -33.54 36.96
N GLY A 681 -18.63 -33.55 35.82
CA GLY A 681 -19.23 -34.77 35.27
C GLY A 681 -18.20 -35.86 34.97
N ALA A 682 -17.00 -35.50 34.52
CA ALA A 682 -15.90 -36.44 34.30
C ALA A 682 -15.32 -36.99 35.61
N GLU A 683 -15.19 -36.18 36.67
CA GLU A 683 -14.74 -36.63 37.99
C GLU A 683 -15.77 -37.55 38.67
N VAL A 684 -17.07 -37.23 38.56
CA VAL A 684 -18.15 -38.08 39.11
C VAL A 684 -18.17 -39.44 38.43
N ARG A 685 -18.03 -39.50 37.10
CA ARG A 685 -17.92 -40.76 36.36
C ARG A 685 -16.70 -41.57 36.81
N TYR A 686 -15.53 -40.93 36.86
CA TYR A 686 -14.30 -41.58 37.32
C TYR A 686 -14.42 -42.15 38.75
N ALA A 687 -15.03 -41.40 39.66
CA ALA A 687 -15.27 -41.86 41.03
C ALA A 687 -16.24 -43.06 41.09
N ARG A 688 -17.29 -43.07 40.26
CA ARG A 688 -18.22 -44.19 40.14
C ARG A 688 -17.54 -45.44 39.59
N ASP A 689 -16.75 -45.30 38.54
CA ASP A 689 -16.04 -46.42 37.92
C ASP A 689 -15.01 -47.03 38.87
N ARG A 690 -14.28 -46.18 39.61
CA ARG A 690 -13.34 -46.65 40.64
C ARG A 690 -14.06 -47.38 41.78
N ARG A 691 -15.23 -46.90 42.22
CA ARG A 691 -16.05 -47.59 43.24
C ARG A 691 -16.61 -48.91 42.73
N ARG A 692 -16.94 -49.02 41.44
CA ARG A 692 -17.38 -50.28 40.82
C ARG A 692 -16.24 -51.28 40.72
N ALA A 693 -15.06 -50.86 40.29
CA ALA A 693 -13.87 -51.71 40.24
C ALA A 693 -13.50 -52.25 41.63
N ALA A 694 -13.50 -51.38 42.66
CA ALA A 694 -13.23 -51.77 44.05
C ALA A 694 -14.33 -52.64 44.71
N ARG A 695 -15.47 -52.86 44.03
CA ARG A 695 -16.52 -53.80 44.46
C ARG A 695 -16.50 -55.11 43.68
N ALA A 696 -15.74 -55.16 42.59
CA ALA A 696 -15.59 -56.33 41.73
C ALA A 696 -14.28 -57.10 42.02
N GLU A 697 -13.30 -56.43 42.63
CA GLU A 697 -12.22 -57.03 43.44
C GLU A 697 -12.74 -57.39 44.83
#